data_AF-A0A2L0ES30-F1
#
_entry.id   AF-A0A2L0ES30-F1
#
_cell.length_a   1.000
_cell.length_b   1.000
_cell.length_c   1.000
_cell.angle_alpha   90.00
_cell.angle_beta   90.00
_cell.angle_gamma   90.00
#
_symmetry.space_group_name_H-M   'P 1'
#
loop_
_entity.id
_entity.type
_entity.pdbx_description
1 polymer ?
#
loop_
_entity_poly.entity_id
_entity_poly.type
_entity_poly.pdbx_seq_one_letter_code
_entity_poly.pdbx_strand_id
1 'polypeptide(L)'
;MSAPGEEGAATAMFYRMSAERLRARCLLGGLALALSALVPYEVAFGHGIFVWSVLPELPPAAKIAALAPAMAGLWLLFLGLRTKHRAGLLIERPTSRAIAVLAAFVTVNAALWIGRQSAAWDMLPLPDSMTTRPAPFLAVFAFTAAGVVLRFHARARRAGSALLVASAAAALVFYLWPSRGEIPAQTIARAVVLVATLPDARFQLGYGMVLLFVLGPLAIALLGLAYVRRVPRREHPGLAIAAVWAMPALMLFFVYRVFLSGGWGVEAGMVAFFALLLAAVVAVLASAIEVLALGVTVPDAELESYGGTEAAGGAAGAGGAGGARPIVAGSAAAVTVAALLGAMFVLGRPAPKGVDWKLGAPTDGWDKVFGELLPSWERARLARDAHARGAQGTGAQAQVMTRAHGREMLAAARAQPNGGDFAAALAALAAQVDDLELSGRGFGRLVAEVNDAARRAALPYYLDASVFLGVSPEGPVRRFYTTPYRVKEVHGFRVGEDRFATLLVEPMTGDRRVHLGFSRDQDPFALVLGSEVRAYAERAGQEGATCLHGAASADGAHAGALLRCDGALAALRGRLGARLEQAVLSGTERHELQHQVDGPDLPLSSAVAELLAGFTDEAQDRANRELSAYLAEMTTRDAPPQLTLVHLFPFGLAARGGPERRVAVLALETLSGKKLRSGAREVDPEAYAAAFEEQVRRGDDELRDAARRAYRAHFGADLEEPVRE
;
A
#
# COMPACT_ATOMS: atom_id res chain seq x y z
N MET A 1 -6.08 -37.70 -46.25
CA MET A 1 -4.66 -37.59 -45.85
C MET A 1 -4.07 -36.51 -46.71
N SER A 2 -3.90 -35.32 -46.13
CA SER A 2 -3.17 -34.19 -46.72
C SER A 2 -1.72 -34.62 -46.97
N ALA A 3 -1.11 -34.15 -48.06
CA ALA A 3 0.30 -34.45 -48.31
C ALA A 3 1.16 -33.82 -47.19
N PRO A 4 2.24 -34.48 -46.71
CA PRO A 4 3.04 -33.98 -45.58
C PRO A 4 3.63 -32.57 -45.78
N GLY A 5 3.74 -32.10 -47.04
CA GLY A 5 4.13 -30.72 -47.36
C GLY A 5 3.05 -29.65 -47.11
N GLU A 6 1.76 -29.99 -47.24
CA GLU A 6 0.65 -29.05 -47.02
C GLU A 6 0.46 -28.72 -45.53
N GLU A 7 0.66 -29.72 -44.65
CA GLU A 7 0.56 -29.53 -43.20
C GLU A 7 1.72 -28.67 -42.64
N GLY A 8 2.92 -28.81 -43.21
CA GLY A 8 4.06 -27.96 -42.89
C GLY A 8 3.82 -26.50 -43.29
N ALA A 9 3.35 -26.26 -44.53
CA ALA A 9 3.04 -24.92 -45.03
C ALA A 9 1.92 -24.23 -44.22
N ALA A 10 0.86 -24.96 -43.86
CA ALA A 10 -0.21 -24.44 -43.01
C ALA A 10 0.28 -24.06 -41.60
N THR A 11 1.20 -24.85 -41.04
CA THR A 11 1.80 -24.59 -39.72
C THR A 11 2.70 -23.35 -39.75
N ALA A 12 3.53 -23.21 -40.78
CA ALA A 12 4.37 -22.02 -40.99
C ALA A 12 3.55 -20.75 -41.19
N MET A 13 2.46 -20.83 -41.98
CA MET A 13 1.53 -19.72 -42.19
C MET A 13 0.86 -19.29 -40.88
N PHE A 14 0.40 -20.25 -40.07
CA PHE A 14 -0.20 -19.96 -38.78
C PHE A 14 0.79 -19.29 -37.82
N TYR A 15 2.00 -19.82 -37.72
CA TYR A 15 3.05 -19.23 -36.89
C TYR A 15 3.37 -17.79 -37.31
N ARG A 16 3.45 -17.51 -38.62
CA ARG A 16 3.64 -16.15 -39.16
C ARG A 16 2.47 -15.23 -38.80
N MET A 17 1.23 -15.70 -38.90
CA MET A 17 0.05 -14.94 -38.47
C MET A 17 0.08 -14.63 -36.97
N SER A 18 0.45 -15.60 -36.13
CA SER A 18 0.60 -15.40 -34.68
C SER A 18 1.73 -14.41 -34.36
N ALA A 19 2.84 -14.48 -35.09
CA ALA A 19 3.97 -13.56 -34.95
C ALA A 19 3.60 -12.12 -35.35
N GLU A 20 2.86 -11.92 -36.44
CA GLU A 20 2.39 -10.59 -36.85
C GLU A 20 1.28 -10.07 -35.91
N ARG A 21 0.40 -10.94 -35.39
CA ARG A 21 -0.56 -10.56 -34.34
C ARG A 21 0.14 -10.09 -33.07
N LEU A 22 1.15 -10.84 -32.60
CA LEU A 22 1.96 -10.42 -31.45
C LEU A 22 2.58 -9.05 -31.69
N ARG A 23 3.15 -8.85 -32.88
CA ARG A 23 3.77 -7.57 -33.24
C ARG A 23 2.78 -6.41 -33.27
N ALA A 24 1.62 -6.58 -33.91
CA ALA A 24 0.57 -5.57 -33.94
C ALA A 24 0.04 -5.25 -32.53
N ARG A 25 -0.11 -6.27 -31.69
CA ARG A 25 -0.50 -6.10 -30.28
C ARG A 25 0.60 -5.44 -29.46
N CYS A 26 1.88 -5.70 -29.71
CA CYS A 26 2.98 -4.96 -29.07
C CYS A 26 2.93 -3.47 -29.42
N LEU A 27 2.56 -3.10 -30.65
CA LEU A 27 2.37 -1.70 -31.03
C LEU A 27 1.18 -1.07 -30.29
N LEU A 28 -0.01 -1.66 -30.41
CA LEU A 28 -1.23 -1.09 -29.84
C LEU A 28 -1.23 -1.14 -28.31
N GLY A 29 -0.84 -2.27 -27.73
CA GLY A 29 -0.74 -2.44 -26.29
C GLY A 29 0.46 -1.72 -25.69
N GLY A 30 1.56 -1.59 -26.44
CA GLY A 30 2.68 -0.74 -26.04
C GLY A 30 2.28 0.74 -26.00
N LEU A 31 1.49 1.21 -26.98
CA LEU A 31 0.94 2.57 -26.96
C LEU A 31 0.01 2.78 -25.77
N ALA A 32 -0.94 1.87 -25.53
CA ALA A 32 -1.84 1.95 -24.39
C ALA A 32 -1.09 1.99 -23.05
N LEU A 33 -0.08 1.12 -22.87
CA LEU A 33 0.77 1.12 -21.68
C LEU A 33 1.63 2.38 -21.58
N ALA A 34 2.20 2.90 -22.66
CA ALA A 34 2.97 4.14 -22.62
C ALA A 34 2.09 5.34 -22.22
N LEU A 35 0.86 5.39 -22.75
CA LEU A 35 -0.14 6.42 -22.40
C LEU A 35 -0.65 6.29 -20.96
N SER A 36 -0.40 5.18 -20.27
CA SER A 36 -0.79 5.03 -18.86
C SER A 36 -0.14 6.07 -17.94
N ALA A 37 1.02 6.62 -18.32
CA ALA A 37 1.62 7.74 -17.58
C ALA A 37 0.73 8.99 -17.58
N LEU A 38 -0.09 9.18 -18.62
CA LEU A 38 -1.02 10.31 -18.77
C LEU A 38 -2.36 10.08 -18.07
N VAL A 39 -2.55 8.94 -17.41
CA VAL A 39 -3.71 8.70 -16.56
C VAL A 39 -3.42 9.28 -15.18
N PRO A 40 -4.39 9.92 -14.53
CA PRO A 40 -4.23 10.30 -13.13
C PRO A 40 -3.78 9.10 -12.30
N TYR A 41 -2.67 9.28 -11.61
CA TYR A 41 -2.13 8.38 -10.60
C TYR A 41 -3.10 8.21 -9.43
N GLU A 42 -3.82 9.28 -9.08
CA GLU A 42 -4.87 9.31 -8.06
C GLU A 42 -5.90 10.37 -8.46
N VAL A 43 -7.17 10.20 -8.07
CA VAL A 43 -8.16 11.28 -8.12
C VAL A 43 -8.45 11.72 -6.71
N ALA A 44 -8.01 12.93 -6.39
CA ALA A 44 -8.30 13.58 -5.13
C ALA A 44 -9.31 14.70 -5.40
N PHE A 45 -10.48 14.60 -4.78
CA PHE A 45 -11.51 15.65 -4.81
C PHE A 45 -11.95 16.04 -6.24
N GLY A 46 -12.03 15.07 -7.14
CA GLY A 46 -12.41 15.30 -8.55
C GLY A 46 -11.27 15.80 -9.45
N HIS A 47 -10.08 16.07 -8.89
CA HIS A 47 -8.90 16.45 -9.64
C HIS A 47 -7.96 15.25 -9.82
N GLY A 48 -7.46 15.06 -11.04
CA GLY A 48 -6.46 14.05 -11.34
C GLY A 48 -5.07 14.50 -10.93
N ILE A 49 -4.44 13.77 -10.01
CA ILE A 49 -3.02 13.89 -9.68
C ILE A 49 -2.28 12.93 -10.60
N PHE A 50 -1.29 13.38 -11.36
CA PHE A 50 -0.58 12.55 -12.35
C PHE A 50 0.73 11.99 -11.81
N VAL A 51 1.27 10.96 -12.46
CA VAL A 51 2.51 10.33 -11.98
C VAL A 51 3.68 11.32 -11.93
N TRP A 52 3.78 12.26 -12.87
CA TRP A 52 4.86 13.24 -12.89
C TRP A 52 4.77 14.31 -11.80
N SER A 53 3.57 14.59 -11.26
CA SER A 53 3.44 15.50 -10.11
C SER A 53 3.92 14.84 -8.83
N VAL A 54 3.87 13.51 -8.76
CA VAL A 54 4.26 12.70 -7.60
C VAL A 54 5.71 12.20 -7.71
N LEU A 55 6.23 12.04 -8.92
CA LEU A 55 7.57 11.49 -9.18
C LEU A 55 8.68 12.11 -8.34
N PRO A 56 8.80 13.44 -8.21
CA PRO A 56 9.87 14.05 -7.41
C PRO A 56 9.87 13.59 -5.96
N GLU A 57 8.70 13.18 -5.45
CA GLU A 57 8.40 12.88 -4.06
C GLU A 57 8.61 11.41 -3.70
N LEU A 58 8.72 10.52 -4.69
CA LEU A 58 8.87 9.08 -4.46
C LEU A 58 10.33 8.68 -4.21
N PRO A 59 10.61 7.67 -3.37
CA PRO A 59 11.93 7.07 -3.26
C PRO A 59 12.31 6.42 -4.60
N PRO A 60 13.61 6.23 -4.90
CA PRO A 60 14.07 5.71 -6.19
C PRO A 60 13.36 4.41 -6.64
N ALA A 61 13.15 3.46 -5.73
CA ALA A 61 12.44 2.21 -6.04
C ALA A 61 10.95 2.47 -6.40
N ALA A 62 10.28 3.37 -5.68
CA ALA A 62 8.90 3.73 -5.98
C ALA A 62 8.76 4.56 -7.27
N LYS A 63 9.75 5.40 -7.61
CA LYS A 63 9.81 6.09 -8.93
C LYS A 63 9.84 5.08 -10.07
N ILE A 64 10.69 4.06 -9.95
CA ILE A 64 10.79 2.99 -10.95
C ILE A 64 9.46 2.23 -11.02
N ALA A 65 8.86 1.89 -9.88
CA ALA A 65 7.57 1.19 -9.83
C ALA A 65 6.44 1.98 -10.50
N ALA A 66 6.33 3.28 -10.19
CA ALA A 66 5.30 4.15 -10.74
C ALA A 66 5.44 4.33 -12.28
N LEU A 67 6.67 4.31 -12.80
CA LEU A 67 6.95 4.41 -14.24
C LEU A 67 7.01 3.06 -14.95
N ALA A 68 7.06 1.94 -14.24
CA ALA A 68 7.27 0.62 -14.80
C ALA A 68 6.25 0.26 -15.91
N PRO A 69 4.92 0.51 -15.76
CA PRO A 69 3.96 0.23 -16.83
C PRO A 69 4.24 1.04 -18.10
N ALA A 70 4.57 2.33 -17.99
CA ALA A 70 4.86 3.18 -19.13
C ALA A 70 6.18 2.80 -19.80
N MET A 71 7.21 2.47 -19.03
CA MET A 71 8.49 1.96 -19.54
C MET A 71 8.31 0.62 -20.28
N ALA A 72 7.48 -0.29 -19.76
CA ALA A 72 7.11 -1.50 -20.46
C ALA A 72 6.35 -1.21 -21.76
N GLY A 73 5.47 -0.20 -21.77
CA GLY A 73 4.80 0.26 -22.98
C GLY A 73 5.77 0.73 -24.05
N LEU A 74 6.75 1.57 -23.70
CA LEU A 74 7.81 2.01 -24.60
C LEU A 74 8.65 0.84 -25.13
N TRP A 75 8.96 -0.14 -24.28
CA TRP A 75 9.64 -1.37 -24.69
C TRP A 75 8.81 -2.19 -25.69
N LEU A 76 7.51 -2.37 -25.44
CA LEU A 76 6.61 -3.08 -26.35
C LEU A 76 6.47 -2.34 -27.70
N LEU A 77 6.40 -1.01 -27.69
CA LEU A 77 6.43 -0.20 -28.93
C LEU A 77 7.71 -0.47 -29.72
N PHE A 78 8.86 -0.45 -29.05
CA PHE A 78 10.14 -0.79 -29.66
C PHE A 78 10.16 -2.19 -30.27
N LEU A 79 9.56 -3.19 -29.59
CA LEU A 79 9.41 -4.55 -30.11
C LEU A 79 8.44 -4.67 -31.30
N GLY A 80 7.47 -3.76 -31.40
CA GLY A 80 6.45 -3.74 -32.44
C GLY A 80 6.88 -3.04 -33.74
N LEU A 81 7.76 -2.03 -33.64
CA LEU A 81 8.21 -1.22 -34.77
C LEU A 81 9.10 -2.02 -35.73
N ARG A 82 8.74 -2.06 -37.03
CA ARG A 82 9.64 -2.56 -38.09
C ARG A 82 10.62 -1.45 -38.42
N THR A 83 11.90 -1.73 -38.35
CA THR A 83 12.91 -0.89 -39.01
C THR A 83 13.63 -1.76 -40.03
N LYS A 84 13.58 -1.35 -41.31
CA LYS A 84 14.25 -2.06 -42.42
C LYS A 84 15.78 -2.16 -42.24
N HIS A 85 16.36 -1.40 -41.31
CA HIS A 85 17.80 -1.30 -41.05
C HIS A 85 18.31 -2.10 -39.84
N ARG A 86 17.50 -2.97 -39.22
CA ARG A 86 17.89 -3.73 -38.01
C ARG A 86 18.14 -5.22 -38.22
N ALA A 87 18.55 -5.61 -39.43
CA ALA A 87 19.06 -6.95 -39.70
C ALA A 87 20.27 -7.23 -38.77
N GLY A 88 20.12 -8.18 -37.85
CA GLY A 88 21.20 -8.59 -36.92
C GLY A 88 20.98 -8.35 -35.42
N LEU A 89 19.84 -7.80 -34.99
CA LEU A 89 19.51 -7.72 -33.55
C LEU A 89 18.82 -9.01 -33.05
N LEU A 90 19.16 -9.44 -31.82
CA LEU A 90 18.71 -10.68 -31.15
C LEU A 90 17.18 -10.93 -31.10
N ILE A 91 16.35 -9.92 -31.40
CA ILE A 91 14.89 -9.91 -31.19
C ILE A 91 14.09 -10.09 -32.50
N GLU A 92 14.73 -10.46 -33.61
CA GLU A 92 14.02 -10.72 -34.88
C GLU A 92 13.16 -11.99 -34.83
N ARG A 93 13.57 -13.02 -34.08
CA ARG A 93 12.81 -14.26 -33.94
C ARG A 93 11.50 -14.00 -33.16
N PRO A 94 10.34 -14.47 -33.64
CA PRO A 94 9.07 -14.30 -32.93
C PRO A 94 9.08 -14.83 -31.50
N THR A 95 9.79 -15.94 -31.26
CA THR A 95 10.02 -16.51 -29.92
C THR A 95 10.84 -15.58 -29.02
N SER A 96 11.92 -14.98 -29.51
CA SER A 96 12.69 -13.98 -28.76
C SER A 96 11.84 -12.76 -28.40
N ARG A 97 10.97 -12.31 -29.31
CA ARG A 97 10.00 -11.23 -29.02
C ARG A 97 9.03 -11.64 -27.92
N ALA A 98 8.46 -12.85 -28.00
CA ALA A 98 7.55 -13.36 -26.98
C ALA A 98 8.23 -13.42 -25.59
N ILE A 99 9.48 -13.89 -25.51
CA ILE A 99 10.27 -13.90 -24.27
C ILE A 99 10.48 -12.48 -23.75
N ALA A 100 10.87 -11.54 -24.61
CA ALA A 100 11.08 -10.14 -24.23
C ALA A 100 9.80 -9.46 -23.72
N VAL A 101 8.63 -9.81 -24.27
CA VAL A 101 7.32 -9.34 -23.78
C VAL A 101 7.04 -9.89 -22.38
N LEU A 102 7.19 -11.20 -22.18
CA LEU A 102 6.96 -11.83 -20.87
C LEU A 102 7.93 -11.30 -19.81
N ALA A 103 9.21 -11.15 -20.15
CA ALA A 103 10.23 -10.58 -19.27
C ALA A 103 9.88 -9.14 -18.85
N ALA A 104 9.32 -8.32 -19.75
CA ALA A 104 8.89 -6.97 -19.43
C ALA A 104 7.76 -6.99 -18.38
N PHE A 105 6.74 -7.83 -18.54
CA PHE A 105 5.66 -7.94 -17.55
C PHE A 105 6.14 -8.49 -16.20
N VAL A 106 7.05 -9.46 -16.18
CA VAL A 106 7.67 -9.96 -14.94
C VAL A 106 8.44 -8.84 -14.25
N THR A 107 9.22 -8.06 -15.00
CA THR A 107 9.97 -6.92 -14.47
C THR A 107 9.06 -5.86 -13.88
N VAL A 108 7.94 -5.54 -14.54
CA VAL A 108 6.94 -4.60 -14.01
C VAL A 108 6.36 -5.10 -12.69
N ASN A 109 5.93 -6.37 -12.62
CA ASN A 109 5.36 -6.93 -11.40
C ASN A 109 6.37 -6.91 -10.24
N ALA A 110 7.64 -7.21 -10.53
CA ALA A 110 8.68 -7.13 -9.53
C ALA A 110 9.01 -5.69 -9.10
N ALA A 111 9.05 -4.74 -10.04
CA ALA A 111 9.24 -3.34 -9.75
C ALA A 111 8.12 -2.80 -8.86
N LEU A 112 6.86 -3.16 -9.16
CA LEU A 112 5.71 -2.83 -8.33
C LEU A 112 5.82 -3.46 -6.93
N TRP A 113 6.22 -4.73 -6.83
CA TRP A 113 6.36 -5.41 -5.54
C TRP A 113 7.46 -4.77 -4.67
N ILE A 114 8.64 -4.48 -5.24
CA ILE A 114 9.74 -3.86 -4.51
C ILE A 114 9.45 -2.38 -4.21
N GLY A 115 8.91 -1.64 -5.18
CA GLY A 115 8.51 -0.26 -4.97
C GLY A 115 7.42 -0.12 -3.91
N ARG A 116 6.50 -1.10 -3.83
CA ARG A 116 5.53 -1.19 -2.74
C ARG A 116 6.22 -1.37 -1.40
N GLN A 117 7.14 -2.34 -1.28
CA GLN A 117 7.88 -2.54 -0.02
C GLN A 117 8.67 -1.30 0.39
N SER A 118 9.27 -0.59 -0.57
CA SER A 118 10.00 0.64 -0.30
C SER A 118 9.10 1.82 0.09
N ALA A 119 7.98 2.01 -0.61
CA ALA A 119 7.04 3.11 -0.36
C ALA A 119 6.13 2.87 0.84
N ALA A 120 5.98 1.62 1.29
CA ALA A 120 5.17 1.28 2.45
C ALA A 120 5.74 1.90 3.75
N TRP A 121 7.01 2.30 3.74
CA TRP A 121 7.69 3.03 4.81
C TRP A 121 7.79 4.54 4.53
N ASP A 122 7.00 5.10 3.61
CA ASP A 122 7.02 6.52 3.26
C ASP A 122 5.65 7.18 3.50
N MET A 123 5.57 8.52 3.49
CA MET A 123 4.38 9.31 3.88
C MET A 123 3.09 8.98 3.14
N LEU A 124 3.18 8.38 1.96
CA LEU A 124 2.03 7.84 1.26
C LEU A 124 2.45 6.53 0.56
N PRO A 125 1.80 5.39 0.86
CA PRO A 125 2.05 4.15 0.15
C PRO A 125 1.77 4.33 -1.36
N LEU A 126 2.29 3.41 -2.19
CA LEU A 126 1.78 3.32 -3.55
C LEU A 126 0.25 3.12 -3.49
N PRO A 127 -0.54 3.77 -4.36
CA PRO A 127 -1.99 3.61 -4.38
C PRO A 127 -2.39 2.14 -4.45
N ASP A 128 -3.52 1.77 -3.85
CA ASP A 128 -3.97 0.37 -3.82
C ASP A 128 -4.14 -0.24 -5.23
N SER A 129 -4.40 0.60 -6.24
CA SER A 129 -4.42 0.21 -7.65
C SER A 129 -3.11 -0.39 -8.16
N MET A 130 -1.98 -0.11 -7.49
CA MET A 130 -0.64 -0.62 -7.79
C MET A 130 -0.15 -1.70 -6.81
N THR A 131 -0.84 -1.92 -5.68
CA THR A 131 -0.39 -2.82 -4.59
C THR A 131 -1.03 -4.20 -4.61
N THR A 132 -2.11 -4.37 -5.37
CA THR A 132 -2.79 -5.67 -5.54
C THR A 132 -1.94 -6.65 -6.38
N ARG A 133 -2.22 -7.95 -6.26
CA ARG A 133 -1.52 -9.03 -6.99
C ARG A 133 -2.33 -9.47 -8.24
N PRO A 134 -2.30 -8.74 -9.39
CA PRO A 134 -3.14 -9.06 -10.54
C PRO A 134 -2.63 -10.24 -11.38
N ALA A 135 -1.43 -10.77 -11.12
CA ALA A 135 -0.79 -11.74 -12.02
C ALA A 135 -1.60 -13.04 -12.22
N PRO A 136 -2.11 -13.72 -11.17
CA PRO A 136 -2.96 -14.90 -11.36
C PRO A 136 -4.25 -14.57 -12.12
N PHE A 137 -4.88 -13.42 -11.81
CA PHE A 137 -6.07 -12.94 -12.50
C PHE A 137 -5.82 -12.76 -14.02
N LEU A 138 -4.79 -12.01 -14.40
CA LEU A 138 -4.43 -11.78 -15.81
C LEU A 138 -4.04 -13.09 -16.52
N ALA A 139 -3.35 -13.99 -15.81
CA ALA A 139 -2.93 -15.28 -16.35
C ALA A 139 -4.13 -16.16 -16.74
N VAL A 140 -5.22 -16.16 -15.98
CA VAL A 140 -6.44 -16.90 -16.32
C VAL A 140 -6.94 -16.53 -17.71
N PHE A 141 -7.08 -15.24 -17.98
CA PHE A 141 -7.58 -14.73 -19.25
C PHE A 141 -6.58 -14.97 -20.39
N ALA A 142 -5.29 -14.70 -20.16
CA ALA A 142 -4.25 -14.89 -21.17
C ALA A 142 -4.06 -16.36 -21.56
N PHE A 143 -4.01 -17.28 -20.60
CA PHE A 143 -3.93 -18.72 -20.84
C PHE A 143 -5.17 -19.26 -21.51
N THR A 144 -6.36 -18.77 -21.15
CA THR A 144 -7.60 -19.20 -21.81
C THR A 144 -7.65 -18.74 -23.26
N ALA A 145 -7.33 -17.47 -23.53
CA ALA A 145 -7.27 -16.94 -24.89
C ALA A 145 -6.25 -17.68 -25.77
N ALA A 146 -5.02 -17.86 -25.27
CA ALA A 146 -3.96 -18.58 -26.00
C ALA A 146 -4.30 -20.07 -26.18
N GLY A 147 -4.80 -20.73 -25.13
CA GLY A 147 -5.13 -22.15 -25.14
C GLY A 147 -6.23 -22.52 -26.12
N VAL A 148 -7.28 -21.68 -26.23
CA VAL A 148 -8.35 -21.86 -27.21
C VAL A 148 -7.82 -21.80 -28.64
N VAL A 149 -6.97 -20.81 -28.93
CA VAL A 149 -6.36 -20.61 -30.26
C VAL A 149 -5.44 -21.78 -30.62
N LEU A 150 -4.56 -22.19 -29.71
CA LEU A 150 -3.62 -23.29 -29.97
C LEU A 150 -4.30 -24.65 -30.18
N ARG A 151 -5.49 -24.87 -29.61
CA ARG A 151 -6.24 -26.12 -29.77
C ARG A 151 -6.76 -26.37 -31.19
N PHE A 152 -6.88 -25.33 -32.01
CA PHE A 152 -7.22 -25.48 -33.44
C PHE A 152 -6.08 -26.16 -34.21
N HIS A 153 -4.84 -25.97 -33.78
CA HIS A 153 -3.68 -26.53 -34.48
C HIS A 153 -3.35 -27.91 -33.94
N ALA A 154 -3.35 -28.91 -34.82
CA ALA A 154 -3.14 -30.30 -34.44
C ALA A 154 -1.83 -30.51 -33.64
N ARG A 155 -0.73 -29.88 -34.09
CA ARG A 155 0.58 -29.99 -33.44
C ARG A 155 0.67 -29.25 -32.09
N ALA A 156 -0.01 -28.13 -31.95
CA ALA A 156 -0.03 -27.34 -30.70
C ALA A 156 -1.18 -27.70 -29.76
N ARG A 157 -2.05 -28.64 -30.12
CA ARG A 157 -3.26 -28.98 -29.37
C ARG A 157 -3.00 -29.44 -27.94
N ARG A 158 -1.91 -30.18 -27.72
CA ARG A 158 -1.50 -30.61 -26.38
C ARG A 158 -1.09 -29.41 -25.52
N ALA A 159 -0.28 -28.51 -26.06
CA ALA A 159 0.09 -27.26 -25.38
C ALA A 159 -1.14 -26.38 -25.11
N GLY A 160 -2.06 -26.25 -26.08
CA GLY A 160 -3.32 -25.54 -25.87
C GLY A 160 -4.16 -26.14 -24.74
N SER A 161 -4.21 -27.47 -24.64
CA SER A 161 -4.89 -28.16 -23.54
C SER A 161 -4.22 -27.93 -22.19
N ALA A 162 -2.88 -27.97 -22.16
CA ALA A 162 -2.10 -27.69 -20.96
C ALA A 162 -2.32 -26.25 -20.47
N LEU A 163 -2.40 -25.27 -21.37
CA LEU A 163 -2.70 -23.88 -21.01
C LEU A 163 -4.12 -23.70 -20.44
N LEU A 164 -5.12 -24.42 -20.96
CA LEU A 164 -6.48 -24.37 -20.40
C LEU A 164 -6.56 -25.03 -19.01
N VAL A 165 -5.72 -26.03 -18.72
CA VAL A 165 -5.57 -26.56 -17.36
C VAL A 165 -4.83 -25.57 -16.47
N ALA A 166 -3.77 -24.93 -16.99
CA ALA A 166 -3.02 -23.89 -16.29
C ALA A 166 -3.89 -22.66 -15.97
N SER A 167 -4.88 -22.31 -16.80
CA SER A 167 -5.82 -21.23 -16.49
C SER A 167 -6.72 -21.58 -15.30
N ALA A 168 -7.17 -22.83 -15.17
CA ALA A 168 -7.89 -23.28 -13.99
C ALA A 168 -7.02 -23.28 -12.73
N ALA A 169 -5.75 -23.71 -12.84
CA ALA A 169 -4.80 -23.61 -11.74
C ALA A 169 -4.55 -22.15 -11.32
N ALA A 170 -4.39 -21.24 -12.28
CA ALA A 170 -4.23 -19.80 -12.02
C ALA A 170 -5.48 -19.21 -11.33
N ALA A 171 -6.69 -19.65 -11.72
CA ALA A 171 -7.93 -19.24 -11.06
C ALA A 171 -7.98 -19.76 -9.62
N LEU A 172 -7.59 -21.02 -9.38
CA LEU A 172 -7.50 -21.59 -8.02
C LEU A 172 -6.50 -20.80 -7.17
N VAL A 173 -5.32 -20.47 -7.70
CA VAL A 173 -4.36 -19.61 -7.00
C VAL A 173 -4.98 -18.24 -6.70
N PHE A 174 -5.68 -17.62 -7.66
CA PHE A 174 -6.35 -16.34 -7.43
C PHE A 174 -7.36 -16.40 -6.27
N TYR A 175 -8.17 -17.45 -6.18
CA TYR A 175 -9.24 -17.54 -5.16
C TYR A 175 -8.80 -18.13 -3.82
N LEU A 176 -7.77 -18.98 -3.81
CA LEU A 176 -7.32 -19.73 -2.63
C LEU A 176 -6.04 -19.18 -2.01
N TRP A 177 -5.28 -18.35 -2.72
CA TRP A 177 -4.07 -17.76 -2.15
C TRP A 177 -4.45 -16.58 -1.23
N PRO A 178 -4.07 -16.61 0.06
CA PRO A 178 -4.41 -15.54 0.99
C PRO A 178 -3.87 -14.17 0.52
N SER A 179 -4.74 -13.18 0.54
CA SER A 179 -4.40 -11.77 0.37
C SER A 179 -4.70 -11.06 1.67
N ARG A 180 -3.66 -10.60 2.39
CA ARG A 180 -3.78 -10.03 3.75
C ARG A 180 -4.50 -10.97 4.73
N GLY A 181 -4.03 -12.21 4.83
CA GLY A 181 -4.53 -13.17 5.82
C GLY A 181 -5.86 -13.86 5.49
N GLU A 182 -6.67 -13.34 4.55
CA GLU A 182 -7.92 -13.98 4.10
C GLU A 182 -7.81 -14.51 2.66
N ILE A 183 -8.43 -15.67 2.38
CA ILE A 183 -8.57 -16.18 1.01
C ILE A 183 -9.73 -15.48 0.29
N PRO A 184 -9.55 -14.98 -0.94
CA PRO A 184 -10.61 -14.25 -1.67
C PRO A 184 -11.93 -15.04 -1.81
N ALA A 185 -11.86 -16.38 -1.89
CA ALA A 185 -13.05 -17.23 -1.91
C ALA A 185 -13.94 -17.06 -0.67
N GLN A 186 -13.36 -16.88 0.52
CA GLN A 186 -14.11 -16.64 1.75
C GLN A 186 -14.78 -15.27 1.72
N THR A 187 -14.06 -14.23 1.30
CA THR A 187 -14.61 -12.88 1.14
C THR A 187 -15.79 -12.89 0.16
N ILE A 188 -15.66 -13.56 -0.98
CA ILE A 188 -16.73 -13.70 -1.98
C ILE A 188 -17.92 -14.45 -1.40
N ALA A 189 -17.71 -15.55 -0.67
CA ALA A 189 -18.80 -16.31 -0.06
C ALA A 189 -19.58 -15.44 0.95
N ARG A 190 -18.88 -14.67 1.80
CA ARG A 190 -19.51 -13.71 2.72
C ARG A 190 -20.27 -12.62 1.97
N ALA A 191 -19.66 -12.06 0.92
CA ALA A 191 -20.26 -11.07 0.05
C ALA A 191 -21.56 -11.58 -0.60
N VAL A 192 -21.59 -12.82 -1.09
CA VAL A 192 -22.79 -13.46 -1.67
C VAL A 192 -23.91 -13.59 -0.64
N VAL A 193 -23.61 -14.02 0.59
CA VAL A 193 -24.60 -14.14 1.67
C VAL A 193 -25.19 -12.77 2.02
N LEU A 194 -24.37 -11.72 2.00
CA LEU A 194 -24.80 -10.35 2.33
C LEU A 194 -25.73 -9.74 1.28
N VAL A 195 -25.72 -10.19 0.03
CA VAL A 195 -26.59 -9.62 -1.04
C VAL A 195 -28.06 -9.63 -0.63
N ALA A 196 -28.54 -10.73 -0.06
CA ALA A 196 -29.93 -10.88 0.35
C ALA A 196 -30.32 -9.93 1.50
N THR A 197 -29.33 -9.43 2.25
CA THR A 197 -29.52 -8.51 3.38
C THR A 197 -29.42 -7.04 2.99
N LEU A 198 -29.14 -6.72 1.72
CA LEU A 198 -29.05 -5.35 1.24
C LEU A 198 -30.44 -4.68 1.19
N PRO A 199 -30.52 -3.38 1.52
CA PRO A 199 -31.78 -2.69 1.83
C PRO A 199 -32.73 -2.51 0.63
N ASP A 200 -32.22 -2.55 -0.61
CA ASP A 200 -33.06 -2.45 -1.80
C ASP A 200 -32.47 -3.20 -3.03
N ALA A 201 -33.32 -3.37 -4.06
CA ALA A 201 -32.95 -4.03 -5.32
C ALA A 201 -31.85 -3.32 -6.12
N ARG A 202 -31.65 -2.00 -5.93
CA ARG A 202 -30.60 -1.23 -6.61
C ARG A 202 -29.24 -1.57 -6.03
N PHE A 203 -29.14 -1.69 -4.71
CA PHE A 203 -27.93 -2.18 -4.04
C PHE A 203 -27.68 -3.64 -4.39
N GLN A 204 -28.70 -4.50 -4.42
CA GLN A 204 -28.57 -5.89 -4.83
C GLN A 204 -28.06 -6.02 -6.27
N LEU A 205 -28.59 -5.25 -7.22
CA LEU A 205 -28.12 -5.24 -8.61
C LEU A 205 -26.69 -4.71 -8.73
N GLY A 206 -26.36 -3.61 -8.04
CA GLY A 206 -25.00 -3.06 -8.03
C GLY A 206 -23.99 -4.06 -7.47
N TYR A 207 -24.32 -4.71 -6.35
CA TYR A 207 -23.47 -5.72 -5.73
C TYR A 207 -23.40 -7.01 -6.57
N GLY A 208 -24.50 -7.39 -7.23
CA GLY A 208 -24.53 -8.49 -8.20
C GLY A 208 -23.60 -8.27 -9.40
N MET A 209 -23.48 -7.03 -9.89
CA MET A 209 -22.49 -6.69 -10.93
C MET A 209 -21.05 -6.83 -10.42
N VAL A 210 -20.78 -6.43 -9.18
CA VAL A 210 -19.46 -6.63 -8.55
C VAL A 210 -19.15 -8.12 -8.40
N LEU A 211 -20.11 -8.92 -7.94
CA LEU A 211 -19.95 -10.38 -7.87
C LEU A 211 -19.68 -11.00 -9.25
N LEU A 212 -20.38 -10.57 -10.29
CA LEU A 212 -20.12 -11.04 -11.66
C LEU A 212 -18.69 -10.71 -12.11
N PHE A 213 -18.20 -9.52 -11.78
CA PHE A 213 -16.84 -9.11 -12.08
C PHE A 213 -15.81 -10.00 -11.34
N VAL A 214 -16.00 -10.21 -10.04
CA VAL A 214 -15.08 -11.00 -9.20
C VAL A 214 -15.12 -12.50 -9.53
N LEU A 215 -16.26 -13.03 -9.99
CA LEU A 215 -16.42 -14.42 -10.44
C LEU A 215 -15.96 -14.66 -11.89
N GLY A 216 -15.65 -13.59 -12.63
CA GLY A 216 -15.24 -13.62 -14.03
C GLY A 216 -14.10 -14.59 -14.35
N PRO A 217 -12.97 -14.57 -13.61
CA PRO A 217 -11.87 -15.51 -13.81
C PRO A 217 -12.31 -16.96 -13.71
N LEU A 218 -13.12 -17.31 -12.70
CA LEU A 218 -13.62 -18.67 -12.54
C LEU A 218 -14.48 -19.08 -13.74
N ALA A 219 -15.39 -18.23 -14.18
CA ALA A 219 -16.26 -18.50 -15.33
C ALA A 219 -15.46 -18.74 -16.62
N ILE A 220 -14.45 -17.90 -16.90
CA ILE A 220 -13.59 -18.05 -18.08
C ILE A 220 -12.74 -19.34 -18.00
N ALA A 221 -12.17 -19.65 -16.85
CA ALA A 221 -11.41 -20.89 -16.66
C ALA A 221 -12.28 -22.14 -16.87
N LEU A 222 -13.49 -22.16 -16.30
CA LEU A 222 -14.44 -23.27 -16.47
C LEU A 222 -14.91 -23.44 -17.92
N LEU A 223 -15.18 -22.34 -18.63
CA LEU A 223 -15.49 -22.37 -20.06
C LEU A 223 -14.29 -22.91 -20.88
N GLY A 224 -13.07 -22.53 -20.51
CA GLY A 224 -11.83 -23.10 -21.06
C GLY A 224 -11.72 -24.61 -20.84
N LEU A 225 -11.94 -25.10 -19.63
CA LEU A 225 -11.95 -26.54 -19.32
C LEU A 225 -13.06 -27.29 -20.07
N ALA A 226 -14.26 -26.72 -20.18
CA ALA A 226 -15.32 -27.31 -20.99
C ALA A 226 -14.91 -27.42 -22.46
N TYR A 227 -14.14 -26.44 -22.95
CA TYR A 227 -13.57 -26.45 -24.30
C TYR A 227 -12.48 -27.52 -24.49
N VAL A 228 -11.76 -27.91 -23.43
CA VAL A 228 -10.76 -29.00 -23.47
C VAL A 228 -11.36 -30.34 -23.94
N ARG A 229 -12.65 -30.56 -23.67
CA ARG A 229 -13.35 -31.80 -24.04
C ARG A 229 -13.78 -31.85 -25.51
N ARG A 230 -13.74 -30.73 -26.24
CA ARG A 230 -14.18 -30.64 -27.64
C ARG A 230 -12.99 -30.72 -28.59
N VAL A 231 -13.08 -31.54 -29.65
CA VAL A 231 -12.12 -31.47 -30.76
C VAL A 231 -12.62 -30.39 -31.73
N PRO A 232 -12.00 -29.21 -31.77
CA PRO A 232 -12.51 -28.14 -32.61
C PRO A 232 -12.33 -28.48 -34.09
N ARG A 233 -13.41 -28.31 -34.87
CA ARG A 233 -13.43 -28.50 -36.34
C ARG A 233 -13.30 -27.18 -37.11
N ARG A 234 -13.55 -26.04 -36.48
CA ARG A 234 -13.42 -24.67 -37.02
C ARG A 234 -12.94 -23.73 -35.92
N GLU A 235 -12.24 -22.66 -36.29
CA GLU A 235 -11.91 -21.58 -35.34
C GLU A 235 -13.19 -21.04 -34.69
N HIS A 236 -13.24 -21.10 -33.36
CA HIS A 236 -14.25 -20.48 -32.51
C HIS A 236 -13.61 -19.29 -31.78
N PRO A 237 -13.53 -18.12 -32.43
CA PRO A 237 -12.92 -16.95 -31.83
C PRO A 237 -13.72 -16.43 -30.63
N GLY A 238 -14.99 -16.82 -30.49
CA GLY A 238 -15.89 -16.32 -29.43
C GLY A 238 -15.34 -16.47 -28.01
N LEU A 239 -14.76 -17.64 -27.66
CA LEU A 239 -14.21 -17.83 -26.30
C LEU A 239 -12.89 -17.08 -26.10
N ALA A 240 -12.06 -16.96 -27.14
CA ALA A 240 -10.84 -16.15 -27.07
C ALA A 240 -11.17 -14.65 -26.97
N ILE A 241 -12.19 -14.17 -27.70
CA ILE A 241 -12.71 -12.81 -27.58
C ILE A 241 -13.28 -12.58 -26.19
N ALA A 242 -14.10 -13.50 -25.67
CA ALA A 242 -14.66 -13.40 -24.32
C ALA A 242 -13.55 -13.36 -23.26
N ALA A 243 -12.51 -14.18 -23.38
CA ALA A 243 -11.37 -14.13 -22.46
C ALA A 243 -10.63 -12.78 -22.49
N VAL A 244 -10.54 -12.11 -23.64
CA VAL A 244 -9.88 -10.79 -23.74
C VAL A 244 -10.82 -9.65 -23.29
N TRP A 245 -12.11 -9.72 -23.62
CA TRP A 245 -13.03 -8.58 -23.52
C TRP A 245 -14.08 -8.68 -22.42
N ALA A 246 -14.31 -9.84 -21.78
CA ALA A 246 -15.37 -9.97 -20.78
C ALA A 246 -15.21 -8.97 -19.62
N MET A 247 -14.01 -8.88 -19.03
CA MET A 247 -13.76 -7.94 -17.94
C MET A 247 -13.74 -6.47 -18.41
N PRO A 248 -13.03 -6.10 -19.48
CA PRO A 248 -13.11 -4.75 -20.05
C PRO A 248 -14.56 -4.32 -20.36
N ALA A 249 -15.37 -5.20 -20.93
CA ALA A 249 -16.77 -4.90 -21.24
C ALA A 249 -17.58 -4.63 -19.95
N LEU A 250 -17.40 -5.45 -18.90
CA LEU A 250 -18.02 -5.20 -17.59
C LEU A 250 -17.57 -3.85 -16.99
N MET A 251 -16.29 -3.50 -17.12
CA MET A 251 -15.80 -2.18 -16.68
C MET A 251 -16.47 -1.03 -17.45
N LEU A 252 -16.65 -1.18 -18.76
CA LEU A 252 -17.35 -0.19 -19.59
C LEU A 252 -18.84 -0.06 -19.25
N PHE A 253 -19.48 -1.09 -18.70
CA PHE A 253 -20.84 -0.96 -18.17
C PHE A 253 -20.91 0.01 -16.97
N PHE A 254 -19.87 0.06 -16.12
CA PHE A 254 -19.81 1.06 -15.05
C PHE A 254 -19.67 2.48 -15.61
N VAL A 255 -18.85 2.66 -16.65
CA VAL A 255 -18.72 3.95 -17.36
C VAL A 255 -20.06 4.36 -17.97
N TYR A 256 -20.75 3.45 -18.65
CA TYR A 256 -22.05 3.69 -19.24
C TYR A 256 -23.09 4.09 -18.18
N ARG A 257 -23.08 3.45 -17.01
CA ARG A 257 -23.95 3.84 -15.89
C ARG A 257 -23.67 5.25 -15.40
N VAL A 258 -22.39 5.60 -15.22
CA VAL A 258 -21.97 6.94 -14.79
C VAL A 258 -22.38 8.01 -15.83
N PHE A 259 -22.21 7.69 -17.11
CA PHE A 259 -22.71 8.49 -18.24
C PHE A 259 -24.23 8.74 -18.15
N LEU A 260 -25.02 7.68 -17.94
CA LEU A 260 -26.49 7.78 -17.83
C LEU A 260 -26.94 8.60 -16.62
N SER A 261 -26.16 8.65 -15.55
CA SER A 261 -26.43 9.52 -14.40
C SER A 261 -26.02 10.98 -14.60
N GLY A 262 -25.60 11.38 -15.82
CA GLY A 262 -25.23 12.75 -16.14
C GLY A 262 -23.85 13.18 -15.63
N GLY A 263 -23.07 12.27 -15.07
CA GLY A 263 -21.72 12.54 -14.57
C GLY A 263 -20.68 12.21 -15.63
N TRP A 264 -20.10 13.21 -16.30
CA TRP A 264 -18.78 13.05 -16.93
C TRP A 264 -17.72 13.61 -16.00
N GLY A 265 -17.10 12.73 -15.22
CA GLY A 265 -15.97 13.05 -14.36
C GLY A 265 -14.70 12.34 -14.78
N VAL A 266 -13.56 12.79 -14.25
CA VAL A 266 -12.24 12.17 -14.45
C VAL A 266 -12.27 10.66 -14.15
N GLU A 267 -13.03 10.25 -13.14
CA GLU A 267 -13.24 8.85 -12.75
C GLU A 267 -13.79 7.97 -13.89
N ALA A 268 -14.81 8.44 -14.61
CA ALA A 268 -15.40 7.68 -15.72
C ALA A 268 -14.39 7.50 -16.87
N GLY A 269 -13.61 8.55 -17.16
CA GLY A 269 -12.52 8.51 -18.13
C GLY A 269 -11.42 7.53 -17.74
N MET A 270 -11.04 7.51 -16.46
CA MET A 270 -10.06 6.55 -15.94
C MET A 270 -10.55 5.11 -16.06
N VAL A 271 -11.78 4.81 -15.64
CA VAL A 271 -12.34 3.44 -15.73
C VAL A 271 -12.39 2.98 -17.19
N ALA A 272 -12.77 3.86 -18.12
CA ALA A 272 -12.76 3.56 -19.55
C ALA A 272 -11.34 3.26 -20.06
N PHE A 273 -10.35 4.07 -19.68
CA PHE A 273 -8.96 3.83 -20.03
C PHE A 273 -8.42 2.52 -19.43
N PHE A 274 -8.71 2.25 -18.15
CA PHE A 274 -8.30 1.00 -17.50
C PHE A 274 -8.92 -0.23 -18.17
N ALA A 275 -10.16 -0.15 -18.65
CA ALA A 275 -10.78 -1.22 -19.42
C ALA A 275 -9.99 -1.50 -20.72
N LEU A 276 -9.61 -0.46 -21.45
CA LEU A 276 -8.79 -0.58 -22.67
C LEU A 276 -7.39 -1.11 -22.37
N LEU A 277 -6.77 -0.62 -21.29
CA LEU A 277 -5.45 -1.06 -20.84
C LEU A 277 -5.46 -2.55 -20.49
N LEU A 278 -6.48 -3.00 -19.74
CA LEU A 278 -6.66 -4.40 -19.38
C LEU A 278 -6.81 -5.29 -20.62
N ALA A 279 -7.65 -4.90 -21.57
CA ALA A 279 -7.83 -5.63 -22.84
C ALA A 279 -6.50 -5.75 -23.60
N ALA A 280 -5.74 -4.65 -23.68
CA ALA A 280 -4.45 -4.59 -24.35
C ALA A 280 -3.41 -5.52 -23.70
N VAL A 281 -3.27 -5.47 -22.37
CA VAL A 281 -2.35 -6.31 -21.61
C VAL A 281 -2.67 -7.79 -21.80
N VAL A 282 -3.95 -8.19 -21.66
CA VAL A 282 -4.38 -9.58 -21.85
C VAL A 282 -4.13 -10.04 -23.28
N ALA A 283 -4.42 -9.21 -24.29
CA ALA A 283 -4.19 -9.56 -25.69
C ALA A 283 -2.70 -9.76 -26.03
N VAL A 284 -1.83 -8.88 -25.53
CA VAL A 284 -0.37 -8.99 -25.71
C VAL A 284 0.17 -10.24 -25.04
N LEU A 285 -0.20 -10.48 -23.78
CA LEU A 285 0.20 -11.68 -23.03
C LEU A 285 -0.26 -12.96 -23.73
N ALA A 286 -1.53 -13.03 -24.15
CA ALA A 286 -2.07 -14.17 -24.85
C ALA A 286 -1.30 -14.47 -26.15
N SER A 287 -0.98 -13.44 -26.94
CA SER A 287 -0.18 -13.63 -28.16
C SER A 287 1.27 -14.01 -27.89
N ALA A 288 1.89 -13.51 -26.83
CA ALA A 288 3.25 -13.89 -26.47
C ALA A 288 3.30 -15.38 -26.07
N ILE A 289 2.35 -15.81 -25.23
CA ILE A 289 2.21 -17.22 -24.81
C ILE A 289 1.93 -18.13 -26.01
N GLU A 290 1.06 -17.69 -26.91
CA GLU A 290 0.73 -18.42 -28.14
C GLU A 290 1.97 -18.65 -29.02
N VAL A 291 2.72 -17.58 -29.33
CA VAL A 291 3.94 -17.65 -30.15
C VAL A 291 5.02 -18.49 -29.48
N LEU A 292 5.18 -18.37 -28.16
CA LEU A 292 6.13 -19.17 -27.40
C LEU A 292 5.76 -20.66 -27.43
N ALA A 293 4.49 -21.00 -27.20
CA ALA A 293 4.02 -22.37 -27.24
C ALA A 293 4.20 -23.01 -28.63
N LEU A 294 3.95 -22.26 -29.71
CA LEU A 294 4.23 -22.73 -31.07
C LEU A 294 5.71 -22.97 -31.30
N GLY A 295 6.57 -22.03 -30.90
CA GLY A 295 8.02 -22.15 -31.06
C GLY A 295 8.65 -23.28 -30.23
N VAL A 296 7.97 -23.77 -29.19
CA VAL A 296 8.41 -24.93 -28.40
C VAL A 296 7.86 -26.25 -28.95
N THR A 297 6.65 -26.24 -29.52
CA THR A 297 5.95 -27.46 -29.95
C THR A 297 6.12 -27.82 -31.42
N VAL A 298 6.51 -26.86 -32.26
CA VAL A 298 6.72 -27.05 -33.70
C VAL A 298 8.22 -27.07 -33.99
N PRO A 299 8.75 -28.11 -34.68
CA PRO A 299 10.15 -28.16 -35.09
C PRO A 299 10.59 -26.97 -35.94
N ASP A 300 11.79 -26.44 -35.68
CA ASP A 300 12.37 -25.28 -36.40
C ASP A 300 12.36 -25.46 -37.93
N ALA A 301 12.65 -26.67 -38.42
CA ALA A 301 12.68 -26.99 -39.85
C ALA A 301 11.34 -26.74 -40.58
N GLU A 302 10.21 -26.87 -39.87
CA GLU A 302 8.87 -26.62 -40.42
C GLU A 302 8.45 -25.16 -40.29
N LEU A 303 9.07 -24.42 -39.37
CA LEU A 303 8.88 -22.97 -39.23
C LEU A 303 9.68 -22.21 -40.31
N GLU A 304 10.79 -22.78 -40.78
CA GLU A 304 11.68 -22.22 -41.81
C GLU A 304 11.25 -22.58 -43.26
N SER A 305 10.47 -23.66 -43.46
CA SER A 305 10.19 -24.24 -44.79
C SER A 305 9.36 -23.36 -45.74
N TYR A 306 8.83 -22.22 -45.31
CA TYR A 306 8.08 -21.27 -46.15
C TYR A 306 8.87 -19.98 -46.48
N GLY A 307 10.07 -19.80 -45.93
CA GLY A 307 10.92 -18.63 -46.19
C GLY A 307 11.86 -18.78 -47.40
N GLY A 308 12.03 -19.99 -47.92
CA GLY A 308 13.06 -20.32 -48.92
C GLY A 308 12.68 -20.12 -50.39
N THR A 309 11.41 -19.88 -50.73
CA THR A 309 10.97 -19.92 -52.13
C THR A 309 10.89 -18.58 -52.86
N GLU A 310 11.06 -17.44 -52.18
CA GLU A 310 11.15 -16.12 -52.85
C GLU A 310 12.56 -15.49 -52.84
N ALA A 311 13.52 -16.09 -52.12
CA ALA A 311 14.90 -15.61 -52.07
C ALA A 311 15.91 -16.49 -52.84
N ALA A 312 15.46 -17.58 -53.49
CA ALA A 312 16.32 -18.49 -54.25
C ALA A 312 16.61 -18.00 -55.69
N GLY A 313 16.80 -16.69 -55.84
CA GLY A 313 17.20 -16.03 -57.09
C GLY A 313 18.41 -15.12 -56.86
N GLY A 314 19.40 -15.55 -56.08
CA GLY A 314 20.60 -14.76 -55.82
C GLY A 314 21.56 -15.39 -54.82
N ALA A 315 22.55 -16.10 -55.37
CA ALA A 315 23.85 -16.44 -54.78
C ALA A 315 23.89 -17.20 -53.43
N ALA A 316 24.45 -18.40 -53.54
CA ALA A 316 24.99 -19.16 -52.42
C ALA A 316 25.91 -18.31 -51.54
N GLY A 317 25.50 -18.10 -50.30
CA GLY A 317 26.29 -17.53 -49.22
C GLY A 317 25.88 -18.22 -47.93
N ALA A 318 26.65 -19.23 -47.54
CA ALA A 318 26.57 -19.85 -46.22
C ALA A 318 26.95 -18.82 -45.15
N GLY A 319 25.98 -18.01 -44.74
CA GLY A 319 26.07 -17.11 -43.61
C GLY A 319 24.86 -17.35 -42.74
N GLY A 320 24.98 -18.23 -41.74
CA GLY A 320 23.93 -18.46 -40.77
C GLY A 320 23.52 -17.12 -40.15
N ALA A 321 22.27 -16.70 -40.41
CA ALA A 321 21.65 -15.58 -39.72
C ALA A 321 21.52 -15.96 -38.24
N GLY A 322 22.60 -15.67 -37.49
CA GLY A 322 22.82 -16.00 -36.09
C GLY A 322 21.95 -15.20 -35.16
N GLY A 323 20.63 -15.35 -35.26
CA GLY A 323 19.76 -15.07 -34.12
C GLY A 323 20.07 -16.09 -33.04
N ALA A 324 20.39 -15.65 -31.83
CA ALA A 324 20.73 -16.56 -30.74
C ALA A 324 19.60 -17.59 -30.52
N ARG A 325 20.00 -18.83 -30.19
CA ARG A 325 19.05 -19.89 -29.83
C ARG A 325 18.11 -19.39 -28.73
N PRO A 326 16.84 -19.80 -28.69
CA PRO A 326 15.87 -19.34 -27.69
C PRO A 326 16.36 -19.51 -26.24
N ILE A 327 17.23 -20.49 -25.99
CA ILE A 327 17.92 -20.72 -24.71
C ILE A 327 18.85 -19.55 -24.33
N VAL A 328 19.61 -19.01 -25.29
CA VAL A 328 20.57 -17.91 -25.09
C VAL A 328 19.86 -16.56 -24.94
N ALA A 329 18.77 -16.34 -25.69
CA ALA A 329 17.91 -15.16 -25.50
C ALA A 329 17.16 -15.22 -24.16
N GLY A 330 16.71 -16.41 -23.76
CA GLY A 330 16.11 -16.66 -22.45
C GLY A 330 17.09 -16.44 -21.31
N SER A 331 18.35 -16.89 -21.42
CA SER A 331 19.37 -16.67 -20.41
C SER A 331 19.77 -15.20 -20.29
N ALA A 332 19.89 -14.47 -21.41
CA ALA A 332 20.17 -13.04 -21.38
C ALA A 332 19.04 -12.26 -20.70
N ALA A 333 17.78 -12.55 -21.05
CA ALA A 333 16.62 -11.95 -20.40
C ALA A 333 16.54 -12.29 -18.90
N ALA A 334 16.80 -13.55 -18.53
CA ALA A 334 16.82 -13.98 -17.12
C ALA A 334 17.93 -13.29 -16.32
N VAL A 335 19.13 -13.13 -16.89
CA VAL A 335 20.24 -12.41 -16.24
C VAL A 335 19.92 -10.92 -16.08
N THR A 336 19.33 -10.28 -17.10
CA THR A 336 18.90 -8.87 -16.99
C THR A 336 17.80 -8.70 -15.95
N VAL A 337 16.80 -9.59 -15.92
CA VAL A 337 15.76 -9.58 -14.88
C VAL A 337 16.38 -9.79 -13.51
N ALA A 338 17.28 -10.77 -13.33
CA ALA A 338 17.95 -11.02 -12.05
C ALA A 338 18.82 -9.84 -11.59
N ALA A 339 19.55 -9.19 -12.49
CA ALA A 339 20.35 -8.01 -12.18
C ALA A 339 19.47 -6.81 -11.79
N LEU A 340 18.35 -6.59 -12.50
CA LEU A 340 17.37 -5.55 -12.16
C LEU A 340 16.71 -5.86 -10.81
N LEU A 341 16.32 -7.11 -10.56
CA LEU A 341 15.79 -7.56 -9.28
C LEU A 341 16.79 -7.33 -8.14
N GLY A 342 18.06 -7.65 -8.35
CA GLY A 342 19.13 -7.43 -7.37
C GLY A 342 19.35 -5.94 -7.07
N ALA A 343 19.42 -5.10 -8.11
CA ALA A 343 19.54 -3.66 -7.94
C ALA A 343 18.32 -3.06 -7.24
N MET A 344 17.10 -3.48 -7.62
CA MET A 344 15.87 -3.04 -6.96
C MET A 344 15.81 -3.52 -5.51
N PHE A 345 16.23 -4.75 -5.20
CA PHE A 345 16.25 -5.26 -3.83
C PHE A 345 17.16 -4.44 -2.92
N VAL A 346 18.33 -3.99 -3.43
CA VAL A 346 19.22 -3.09 -2.70
C VAL A 346 18.58 -1.72 -2.50
N LEU A 347 17.95 -1.16 -3.54
CA LEU A 347 17.27 0.14 -3.50
C LEU A 347 15.98 0.15 -2.68
N GLY A 348 15.35 -1.02 -2.50
CA GLY A 348 14.10 -1.19 -1.77
C GLY A 348 14.27 -1.56 -0.31
N ARG A 349 15.51 -1.66 0.20
CA ARG A 349 15.74 -1.85 1.63
C ARG A 349 15.16 -0.66 2.39
N PRO A 350 14.41 -0.91 3.49
CA PRO A 350 13.96 0.18 4.35
C PRO A 350 15.17 0.98 4.82
N ALA A 351 14.97 2.29 5.03
CA ALA A 351 15.99 3.09 5.69
C ALA A 351 16.30 2.44 7.05
N PRO A 352 17.58 2.39 7.47
CA PRO A 352 17.93 1.85 8.77
C PRO A 352 17.11 2.59 9.84
N LYS A 353 16.32 1.82 10.59
CA LYS A 353 15.60 2.26 11.77
C LYS A 353 16.57 2.26 12.95
N GLY A 354 16.39 3.17 13.90
CA GLY A 354 17.36 3.43 14.95
C GLY A 354 18.34 4.55 14.58
N VAL A 355 18.60 5.43 15.54
CA VAL A 355 19.34 6.67 15.27
C VAL A 355 20.69 6.70 15.96
N ASP A 356 21.73 7.00 15.18
CA ASP A 356 22.96 7.64 15.67
C ASP A 356 22.71 9.15 15.95
N TRP A 357 21.55 9.52 16.54
CA TRP A 357 21.25 10.92 16.83
C TRP A 357 22.06 11.33 18.06
N LYS A 358 23.20 11.96 17.82
CA LYS A 358 23.98 12.56 18.89
C LYS A 358 23.31 13.87 19.29
N LEU A 359 22.69 13.90 20.47
CA LEU A 359 22.06 15.11 21.00
C LEU A 359 23.12 16.05 21.57
N GLY A 360 23.23 17.25 21.01
CA GLY A 360 23.94 18.37 21.62
C GLY A 360 23.11 19.03 22.72
N ALA A 361 23.73 19.97 23.45
CA ALA A 361 23.02 20.75 24.46
C ALA A 361 22.03 21.73 23.79
N PRO A 362 20.82 21.92 24.35
CA PRO A 362 19.92 22.96 23.91
C PRO A 362 20.55 24.34 24.18
N THR A 363 20.25 25.32 23.32
CA THR A 363 20.69 26.71 23.49
C THR A 363 19.51 27.65 23.40
N ASP A 364 19.58 28.79 24.09
CA ASP A 364 18.53 29.82 24.03
C ASP A 364 18.26 30.29 22.60
N GLY A 365 19.32 30.33 21.78
CA GLY A 365 19.23 30.69 20.37
C GLY A 365 18.41 29.69 19.54
N TRP A 366 18.63 28.39 19.72
CA TRP A 366 17.83 27.37 19.06
C TRP A 366 16.42 27.24 19.65
N ASP A 367 16.27 27.41 20.96
CA ASP A 367 14.98 27.46 21.63
C ASP A 367 14.10 28.58 21.08
N LYS A 368 14.68 29.76 20.80
CA LYS A 368 13.99 30.86 20.13
C LYS A 368 13.56 30.50 18.71
N VAL A 369 14.42 29.84 17.93
CA VAL A 369 14.10 29.42 16.56
C VAL A 369 12.92 28.44 16.54
N PHE A 370 12.98 27.36 17.34
CA PHE A 370 11.97 26.30 17.34
C PHE A 370 10.71 26.66 18.16
N GLY A 371 10.85 27.39 19.26
CA GLY A 371 9.74 27.71 20.16
C GLY A 371 8.95 28.97 19.78
N GLU A 372 9.59 29.92 19.09
CA GLU A 372 8.96 31.22 18.79
C GLU A 372 8.89 31.53 17.29
N LEU A 373 10.05 31.54 16.62
CA LEU A 373 10.15 32.07 15.25
C LEU A 373 9.50 31.15 14.21
N LEU A 374 9.75 29.84 14.29
CA LEU A 374 9.15 28.86 13.38
C LEU A 374 7.63 28.77 13.57
N PRO A 375 7.07 28.66 14.80
CA PRO A 375 5.62 28.74 15.02
C PRO A 375 5.01 30.08 14.58
N SER A 376 5.71 31.20 14.74
CA SER A 376 5.24 32.51 14.26
C SER A 376 5.16 32.57 12.74
N TRP A 377 6.20 32.10 12.05
CA TRP A 377 6.21 31.98 10.59
C TRP A 377 5.07 31.08 10.10
N GLU A 378 4.87 29.93 10.73
CA GLU A 378 3.81 28.99 10.37
C GLU A 378 2.41 29.59 10.56
N ARG A 379 2.14 30.25 11.68
CA ARG A 379 0.85 30.94 11.92
C ARG A 379 0.60 32.02 10.88
N ALA A 380 1.61 32.80 10.51
CA ALA A 380 1.50 33.82 9.47
C ALA A 380 1.21 33.19 8.09
N ARG A 381 1.87 32.07 7.77
CA ARG A 381 1.62 31.30 6.54
C ARG A 381 0.19 30.76 6.48
N LEU A 382 -0.31 30.17 7.57
CA LEU A 382 -1.66 29.62 7.64
C LEU A 382 -2.74 30.71 7.55
N ALA A 383 -2.51 31.87 8.19
CA ALA A 383 -3.39 33.02 8.04
C ALA A 383 -3.42 33.49 6.58
N ARG A 384 -2.26 33.53 5.91
CA ARG A 384 -2.17 33.86 4.48
C ARG A 384 -2.94 32.85 3.62
N ASP A 385 -2.78 31.55 3.85
CA ASP A 385 -3.54 30.50 3.13
C ASP A 385 -5.05 30.65 3.33
N ALA A 386 -5.49 30.93 4.56
CA ALA A 386 -6.90 31.20 4.84
C ALA A 386 -7.42 32.45 4.11
N HIS A 387 -6.63 33.53 4.01
CA HIS A 387 -6.99 34.74 3.26
C HIS A 387 -6.93 34.58 1.75
N ALA A 388 -6.01 33.77 1.22
CA ALA A 388 -5.93 33.50 -0.21
C ALA A 388 -7.16 32.71 -0.71
N ARG A 389 -7.75 31.90 0.18
CA ARG A 389 -8.94 31.10 -0.11
C ARG A 389 -10.25 31.85 0.19
N GLY A 390 -10.32 32.60 1.29
CA GLY A 390 -11.52 33.38 1.63
C GLY A 390 -11.65 34.66 0.81
N ALA A 391 -12.83 34.91 0.23
CA ALA A 391 -13.15 36.13 -0.55
C ALA A 391 -13.14 37.47 0.25
N GLN A 392 -12.53 37.53 1.43
CA GLN A 392 -12.49 38.69 2.32
C GLN A 392 -11.04 39.13 2.64
N GLY A 393 -10.61 40.23 2.03
CA GLY A 393 -9.46 41.03 2.49
C GLY A 393 -8.11 40.77 1.83
N THR A 394 -7.20 41.74 1.96
CA THR A 394 -5.94 41.82 1.21
C THR A 394 -4.89 40.83 1.71
N GLY A 395 -4.77 39.68 1.04
CA GLY A 395 -3.70 38.68 1.27
C GLY A 395 -2.26 39.25 1.24
N ALA A 396 -2.08 40.48 0.76
CA ALA A 396 -0.83 41.23 0.79
C ALA A 396 -0.27 41.43 2.21
N GLN A 397 -1.10 41.76 3.22
CA GLN A 397 -0.60 41.96 4.59
C GLN A 397 -0.08 40.63 5.17
N ALA A 398 -0.84 39.55 5.00
CA ALA A 398 -0.44 38.22 5.44
C ALA A 398 0.81 37.72 4.70
N GLN A 399 0.98 38.06 3.42
CA GLN A 399 2.19 37.78 2.65
C GLN A 399 3.42 38.54 3.17
N VAL A 400 3.28 39.83 3.49
CA VAL A 400 4.35 40.64 4.10
C VAL A 400 4.76 40.04 5.44
N MET A 401 3.81 39.69 6.30
CA MET A 401 4.09 39.07 7.60
C MET A 401 4.78 37.71 7.46
N THR A 402 4.31 36.86 6.54
CA THR A 402 4.95 35.55 6.28
C THR A 402 6.41 35.71 5.85
N ARG A 403 6.70 36.65 4.94
CA ARG A 403 8.08 36.95 4.49
C ARG A 403 8.93 37.60 5.57
N ALA A 404 8.34 38.44 6.43
CA ALA A 404 9.05 39.08 7.55
C ALA A 404 9.48 38.02 8.58
N HIS A 405 8.55 37.20 9.06
CA HIS A 405 8.85 36.12 10.00
C HIS A 405 9.78 35.06 9.40
N GLY A 406 9.63 34.73 8.11
CA GLY A 406 10.55 33.82 7.43
C GLY A 406 11.99 34.37 7.40
N ARG A 407 12.18 35.66 7.10
CA ARG A 407 13.52 36.28 7.13
C ARG A 407 14.12 36.29 8.53
N GLU A 408 13.32 36.60 9.54
CA GLU A 408 13.76 36.61 10.94
C GLU A 408 14.18 35.21 11.41
N MET A 409 13.35 34.19 11.15
CA MET A 409 13.64 32.79 11.42
C MET A 409 14.95 32.34 10.77
N LEU A 410 15.14 32.64 9.48
CA LEU A 410 16.34 32.25 8.75
C LEU A 410 17.60 33.00 9.21
N ALA A 411 17.47 34.28 9.57
CA ALA A 411 18.58 35.05 10.13
C ALA A 411 19.01 34.50 11.49
N ALA A 412 18.04 34.19 12.36
CA ALA A 412 18.30 33.60 13.67
C ALA A 412 18.96 32.21 13.56
N ALA A 413 18.46 31.35 12.67
CA ALA A 413 19.04 30.04 12.41
C ALA A 413 20.48 30.13 11.88
N ARG A 414 20.79 31.04 10.95
CA ARG A 414 22.16 31.25 10.43
C ARG A 414 23.14 31.77 11.48
N ALA A 415 22.64 32.52 12.46
CA ALA A 415 23.46 33.05 13.53
C ALA A 415 23.85 31.98 14.58
N GLN A 416 23.21 30.80 14.56
CA GLN A 416 23.54 29.72 15.47
C GLN A 416 24.76 28.90 15.01
N PRO A 417 25.54 28.32 15.94
CA PRO A 417 26.58 27.36 15.61
C PRO A 417 26.01 26.19 14.79
N ASN A 418 26.71 25.81 13.72
CA ASN A 418 26.29 24.77 12.76
C ASN A 418 24.92 25.02 12.08
N GLY A 419 24.39 26.24 12.16
CA GLY A 419 23.06 26.57 11.64
C GLY A 419 22.97 26.79 10.14
N GLY A 420 24.09 26.74 9.40
CA GLY A 420 24.15 27.00 7.95
C GLY A 420 23.27 26.05 7.14
N ASP A 421 23.51 24.74 7.24
CA ASP A 421 22.74 23.72 6.54
C ASP A 421 21.28 23.68 6.99
N PHE A 422 21.05 23.83 8.29
CA PHE A 422 19.70 23.87 8.86
C PHE A 422 18.90 25.07 8.34
N ALA A 423 19.50 26.26 8.29
CA ALA A 423 18.88 27.44 7.72
C ALA A 423 18.64 27.30 6.21
N ALA A 424 19.50 26.57 5.49
CA ALA A 424 19.27 26.27 4.07
C ALA A 424 18.04 25.35 3.89
N ALA A 425 17.91 24.31 4.72
CA ALA A 425 16.75 23.41 4.70
C ALA A 425 15.45 24.16 5.09
N LEU A 426 15.49 25.00 6.14
CA LEU A 426 14.35 25.86 6.50
C LEU A 426 13.99 26.85 5.40
N ALA A 427 14.98 27.37 4.66
CA ALA A 427 14.72 28.27 3.55
C ALA A 427 14.03 27.53 2.39
N ALA A 428 14.43 26.29 2.12
CA ALA A 428 13.76 25.43 1.13
C ALA A 428 12.31 25.13 1.55
N LEU A 429 12.09 24.74 2.81
CA LEU A 429 10.75 24.56 3.37
C LEU A 429 9.91 25.83 3.21
N ALA A 430 10.43 26.98 3.65
CA ALA A 430 9.70 28.25 3.62
C ALA A 430 9.41 28.77 2.21
N ALA A 431 10.28 28.48 1.24
CA ALA A 431 10.10 28.90 -0.15
C ALA A 431 9.11 28.01 -0.91
N GLN A 432 9.12 26.70 -0.65
CA GLN A 432 8.35 25.73 -1.42
C GLN A 432 6.95 25.49 -0.84
N VAL A 433 6.77 25.54 0.49
CA VAL A 433 5.47 25.29 1.14
C VAL A 433 4.37 26.31 0.77
N ASP A 434 4.75 27.39 0.10
CA ASP A 434 3.86 28.43 -0.40
C ASP A 434 3.09 27.99 -1.65
N ASP A 435 3.47 26.89 -2.28
CA ASP A 435 2.71 26.26 -3.36
C ASP A 435 1.40 25.69 -2.79
N LEU A 436 0.26 26.30 -3.17
CA LEU A 436 -1.07 25.90 -2.70
C LEU A 436 -1.44 24.48 -3.12
N GLU A 437 -0.71 23.92 -4.09
CA GLU A 437 -0.89 22.56 -4.60
C GLU A 437 0.17 21.58 -4.07
N LEU A 438 1.00 21.98 -3.11
CA LEU A 438 2.02 21.09 -2.56
C LEU A 438 1.35 19.81 -2.06
N SER A 439 1.71 18.69 -2.68
CA SER A 439 1.23 17.39 -2.25
C SER A 439 1.79 17.10 -0.85
N GLY A 440 1.07 16.32 -0.04
CA GLY A 440 1.51 16.01 1.32
C GLY A 440 2.90 15.36 1.39
N ARG A 441 3.33 14.65 0.33
CA ARG A 441 4.68 14.07 0.26
C ARG A 441 5.76 15.12 0.07
N GLY A 442 5.53 16.13 -0.78
CA GLY A 442 6.46 17.25 -0.94
C GLY A 442 6.71 17.98 0.37
N PHE A 443 5.66 18.19 1.17
CA PHE A 443 5.75 18.84 2.48
C PHE A 443 6.55 17.97 3.45
N GLY A 444 6.22 16.68 3.49
CA GLY A 444 6.90 15.71 4.33
C GLY A 444 8.39 15.62 4.11
N ARG A 445 8.80 15.56 2.83
CA ARG A 445 10.22 15.55 2.45
C ARG A 445 10.94 16.82 2.89
N LEU A 446 10.33 17.99 2.73
CA LEU A 446 10.93 19.26 3.17
C LEU A 446 11.15 19.26 4.70
N VAL A 447 10.20 18.72 5.46
CA VAL A 447 10.36 18.56 6.92
C VAL A 447 11.44 17.52 7.26
N ALA A 448 11.50 16.40 6.53
CA ALA A 448 12.55 15.40 6.69
C ALA A 448 13.95 15.99 6.41
N GLU A 449 14.11 16.81 5.37
CA GLU A 449 15.37 17.52 5.07
C GLU A 449 15.78 18.47 6.21
N VAL A 450 14.81 19.15 6.84
CA VAL A 450 15.04 19.98 8.03
C VAL A 450 15.49 19.14 9.21
N ASN A 451 14.84 18.01 9.48
CA ASN A 451 15.22 17.07 10.55
C ASN A 451 16.59 16.44 10.30
N ASP A 452 16.91 16.11 9.06
CA ASP A 452 18.21 15.58 8.66
C ASP A 452 19.34 16.60 8.88
N ALA A 453 19.07 17.88 8.55
CA ALA A 453 20.00 18.96 8.83
C ALA A 453 20.16 19.18 10.33
N ALA A 454 19.08 19.13 11.11
CA ALA A 454 19.11 19.22 12.57
C ALA A 454 19.94 18.08 13.18
N ARG A 455 19.73 16.84 12.72
CA ARG A 455 20.49 15.66 13.14
C ARG A 455 21.98 15.78 12.83
N ARG A 456 22.35 16.18 11.60
CA ARG A 456 23.77 16.39 11.22
C ARG A 456 24.45 17.47 12.05
N ALA A 457 23.70 18.50 12.43
CA ALA A 457 24.17 19.56 13.32
C ALA A 457 24.09 19.20 14.82
N ALA A 458 23.72 17.96 15.16
CA ALA A 458 23.55 17.46 16.53
C ALA A 458 22.56 18.31 17.35
N LEU A 459 21.53 18.88 16.72
CA LEU A 459 20.55 19.70 17.40
C LEU A 459 19.53 18.81 18.15
N PRO A 460 19.14 19.15 19.39
CA PRO A 460 18.18 18.37 20.17
C PRO A 460 16.72 18.75 19.86
N TYR A 461 16.39 18.90 18.57
CA TYR A 461 15.05 19.31 18.13
C TYR A 461 14.56 18.44 16.97
N TYR A 462 13.26 18.18 16.96
CA TYR A 462 12.57 17.44 15.92
C TYR A 462 11.36 18.24 15.44
N LEU A 463 11.09 18.19 14.14
CA LEU A 463 9.93 18.82 13.52
C LEU A 463 9.01 17.73 13.00
N ASP A 464 7.84 17.58 13.60
CA ASP A 464 6.82 16.66 13.10
C ASP A 464 5.97 17.34 12.04
N ALA A 465 5.85 16.73 10.87
CA ALA A 465 4.95 17.18 9.82
C ALA A 465 3.54 16.69 10.15
N SER A 466 2.50 17.51 10.01
CA SER A 466 1.11 17.07 10.20
C SER A 466 0.21 17.60 9.09
N VAL A 467 -0.85 16.87 8.75
CA VAL A 467 -1.83 17.28 7.73
C VAL A 467 -3.21 17.31 8.37
N PHE A 468 -3.87 18.46 8.30
CA PHE A 468 -5.28 18.58 8.60
C PHE A 468 -6.09 18.51 7.30
N LEU A 469 -7.01 17.57 7.24
CA LEU A 469 -8.02 17.47 6.19
C LEU A 469 -9.34 17.99 6.76
N GLY A 470 -9.86 19.07 6.18
CA GLY A 470 -11.15 19.64 6.53
C GLY A 470 -12.04 19.79 5.30
N VAL A 471 -13.30 20.15 5.53
CA VAL A 471 -14.24 20.55 4.46
C VAL A 471 -14.64 22.00 4.71
N SER A 472 -14.35 22.89 3.77
CA SER A 472 -14.83 24.26 3.74
C SER A 472 -16.06 24.37 2.81
N PRO A 473 -16.78 25.52 2.82
CA PRO A 473 -17.88 25.77 1.88
C PRO A 473 -17.48 25.70 0.40
N GLU A 474 -16.19 25.89 0.10
CA GLU A 474 -15.62 25.85 -1.26
C GLU A 474 -15.10 24.46 -1.64
N GLY A 475 -15.14 23.51 -0.70
CA GLY A 475 -14.67 22.15 -0.88
C GLY A 475 -13.66 21.71 0.18
N PRO A 476 -13.04 20.54 -0.01
CA PRO A 476 -12.07 20.01 0.93
C PRO A 476 -10.81 20.87 0.99
N VAL A 477 -10.35 21.16 2.21
CA VAL A 477 -9.15 21.96 2.48
C VAL A 477 -8.11 21.07 3.14
N ARG A 478 -6.90 21.06 2.56
CA ARG A 478 -5.70 20.47 3.16
C ARG A 478 -4.85 21.56 3.76
N ARG A 479 -4.47 21.42 5.03
CA ARG A 479 -3.52 22.32 5.69
C ARG A 479 -2.36 21.52 6.25
N PHE A 480 -1.17 21.94 5.90
CA PHE A 480 0.08 21.38 6.38
C PHE A 480 0.53 22.11 7.64
N TYR A 481 1.02 21.37 8.63
CA TYR A 481 1.51 21.89 9.89
C TYR A 481 2.87 21.31 10.25
N THR A 482 3.64 22.06 11.01
CA THR A 482 4.90 21.61 11.60
C THR A 482 4.82 21.76 13.10
N THR A 483 4.95 20.68 13.86
CA THR A 483 4.98 20.73 15.33
C THR A 483 6.44 20.59 15.79
N PRO A 484 7.06 21.66 16.33
CA PRO A 484 8.41 21.58 16.84
C PRO A 484 8.43 20.92 18.23
N TYR A 485 9.36 20.01 18.40
CA TYR A 485 9.61 19.29 19.63
C TYR A 485 11.06 19.46 20.06
N ARG A 486 11.28 19.46 21.38
CA ARG A 486 12.59 19.26 21.98
C ARG A 486 12.78 17.77 22.26
N VAL A 487 13.85 17.21 21.74
CA VAL A 487 14.25 15.83 22.04
C VAL A 487 14.96 15.85 23.40
N LYS A 488 14.42 15.10 24.36
CA LYS A 488 14.96 14.97 25.71
C LYS A 488 15.91 13.81 25.81
N GLU A 489 15.46 12.65 25.32
CA GLU A 489 16.20 11.40 25.40
C GLU A 489 15.99 10.60 24.11
N VAL A 490 17.00 9.79 23.78
CA VAL A 490 16.94 8.81 22.69
C VAL A 490 17.26 7.46 23.32
N HIS A 491 16.37 6.49 23.19
CA HIS A 491 16.62 5.12 23.66
C HIS A 491 16.75 4.19 22.46
N GLY A 492 17.88 3.48 22.40
CA GLY A 492 18.13 2.46 21.38
C GLY A 492 17.56 1.11 21.81
N PHE A 493 17.02 0.36 20.86
CA PHE A 493 16.50 -0.98 21.06
C PHE A 493 16.98 -1.92 19.98
N ARG A 494 17.21 -3.18 20.36
CA ARG A 494 17.41 -4.31 19.46
C ARG A 494 16.20 -5.23 19.53
N VAL A 495 15.65 -5.56 18.36
CA VAL A 495 14.50 -6.47 18.21
C VAL A 495 14.90 -7.47 17.12
N GLY A 496 15.16 -8.72 17.53
CA GLY A 496 15.80 -9.69 16.63
C GLY A 496 17.19 -9.22 16.18
N GLU A 497 17.38 -9.13 14.86
CA GLU A 497 18.61 -8.61 14.24
C GLU A 497 18.54 -7.11 13.93
N ASP A 498 17.36 -6.50 14.05
CA ASP A 498 17.09 -5.13 13.67
C ASP A 498 17.27 -4.16 14.84
N ARG A 499 17.59 -2.91 14.50
CA ARG A 499 17.75 -1.80 15.44
C ARG A 499 16.59 -0.83 15.30
N PHE A 500 16.18 -0.28 16.43
CA PHE A 500 15.11 0.70 16.53
C PHE A 500 15.50 1.75 17.57
N ALA A 501 14.78 2.86 17.59
CA ALA A 501 14.94 3.86 18.63
C ALA A 501 13.60 4.49 19.00
N THR A 502 13.51 5.01 20.21
CA THR A 502 12.45 5.91 20.65
C THR A 502 13.05 7.27 20.95
N LEU A 503 12.32 8.34 20.63
CA LEU A 503 12.64 9.71 20.98
C LEU A 503 11.61 10.19 22.00
N LEU A 504 12.07 10.43 23.23
CA LEU A 504 11.28 11.11 24.22
C LEU A 504 11.31 12.61 23.93
N VAL A 505 10.14 13.17 23.63
CA VAL A 505 10.01 14.54 23.15
C VAL A 505 9.07 15.39 24.01
N GLU A 506 9.33 16.70 24.04
CA GLU A 506 8.47 17.70 24.66
C GLU A 506 8.05 18.75 23.63
N PRO A 507 6.75 19.09 23.52
CA PRO A 507 6.29 20.10 22.57
C PRO A 507 6.87 21.47 22.94
N MET A 508 7.36 22.19 21.93
CA MET A 508 7.90 23.54 22.10
C MET A 508 6.81 24.63 22.07
N THR A 509 5.57 24.27 21.77
CA THR A 509 4.42 25.17 21.70
C THR A 509 3.29 24.70 22.62
N GLY A 510 2.51 25.64 23.15
CA GLY A 510 1.34 25.33 24.00
C GLY A 510 0.12 24.81 23.22
N ASP A 511 0.18 24.83 21.89
CA ASP A 511 -0.87 24.31 21.02
C ASP A 511 -0.82 22.77 21.03
N ARG A 512 -1.64 22.16 21.89
CA ARG A 512 -1.94 20.72 21.85
C ARG A 512 -2.74 20.41 20.57
N ARG A 513 -2.06 20.36 19.43
CA ARG A 513 -2.64 19.88 18.16
C ARG A 513 -2.25 18.44 17.86
N VAL A 514 -1.53 17.82 18.79
CA VAL A 514 -1.17 16.42 18.72
C VAL A 514 -2.40 15.60 19.07
N HIS A 515 -3.06 15.09 18.04
CA HIS A 515 -3.62 13.77 18.19
C HIS A 515 -2.44 12.82 18.02
N LEU A 516 -2.10 12.07 19.07
CA LEU A 516 -1.32 10.84 18.93
C LEU A 516 -1.91 10.08 17.74
N GLY A 517 -1.17 10.10 16.65
CA GLY A 517 -1.55 9.53 15.39
C GLY A 517 -0.32 8.82 14.87
N PHE A 518 0.08 7.79 15.62
CA PHE A 518 1.19 6.89 15.37
C PHE A 518 2.56 7.58 15.33
N SER A 519 3.55 7.03 16.01
CA SER A 519 4.87 7.00 15.37
C SER A 519 4.68 6.45 13.95
N ARG A 520 4.85 7.31 12.95
CA ARG A 520 4.58 6.92 11.57
C ARG A 520 5.64 5.93 11.15
N ASP A 521 5.26 4.90 10.37
CA ASP A 521 6.17 3.89 9.81
C ASP A 521 7.44 4.48 9.17
N GLN A 522 7.31 5.70 8.67
CA GLN A 522 8.32 6.49 7.97
C GLN A 522 9.38 7.13 8.88
N ASP A 523 9.04 7.40 10.14
CA ASP A 523 9.99 8.00 11.06
C ASP A 523 10.97 6.89 11.44
N PRO A 524 12.29 7.14 11.42
CA PRO A 524 13.27 6.11 11.75
C PRO A 524 13.25 5.70 13.24
N PHE A 525 12.25 6.18 13.99
CA PHE A 525 12.10 6.04 15.42
C PHE A 525 10.63 6.18 15.87
N ALA A 526 10.35 5.63 17.05
CA ALA A 526 9.15 5.85 17.83
C ALA A 526 9.16 7.24 18.50
N LEU A 527 8.08 8.00 18.42
CA LEU A 527 7.94 9.27 19.14
C LEU A 527 7.15 9.05 20.42
N VAL A 528 7.71 9.45 21.56
CA VAL A 528 7.05 9.36 22.87
C VAL A 528 6.91 10.76 23.45
N LEU A 529 5.69 11.25 23.62
CA LEU A 529 5.45 12.59 24.15
C LEU A 529 5.46 12.59 25.68
N GLY A 530 6.52 13.17 26.27
CA GLY A 530 6.68 13.25 27.72
C GLY A 530 5.56 14.03 28.42
N SER A 531 5.00 15.05 27.77
CA SER A 531 3.86 15.80 28.32
C SER A 531 2.56 14.99 28.37
N GLU A 532 2.35 14.06 27.44
CA GLU A 532 1.17 13.18 27.43
C GLU A 532 1.31 12.04 28.44
N VAL A 533 2.51 11.45 28.54
CA VAL A 533 2.85 10.50 29.60
C VAL A 533 2.60 11.10 30.97
N ARG A 534 3.11 12.31 31.23
CA ARG A 534 2.88 13.04 32.49
C ARG A 534 1.40 13.33 32.72
N ALA A 535 0.70 13.87 31.73
CA ALA A 535 -0.73 14.16 31.85
C ALA A 535 -1.56 12.89 32.10
N TYR A 536 -1.21 11.76 31.48
CA TYR A 536 -1.87 10.48 31.74
C TYR A 536 -1.56 9.98 33.15
N ALA A 537 -0.29 9.99 33.58
CA ALA A 537 0.11 9.57 34.92
C ALA A 537 -0.52 10.45 36.02
N GLU A 538 -0.56 11.76 35.84
CA GLU A 538 -1.24 12.70 36.74
C GLU A 538 -2.73 12.37 36.87
N ARG A 539 -3.44 12.18 35.75
CA ARG A 539 -4.86 11.82 35.79
C ARG A 539 -5.07 10.44 36.42
N ALA A 540 -4.23 9.46 36.11
CA ALA A 540 -4.29 8.13 36.71
C ALA A 540 -3.94 8.15 38.23
N GLY A 541 -3.20 9.17 38.67
CA GLY A 541 -2.89 9.42 40.08
C GLY A 541 -4.03 10.09 40.86
N GLN A 542 -4.99 10.76 40.21
CA GLN A 542 -6.09 11.48 40.89
C GLN A 542 -7.13 10.53 41.51
N GLU A 543 -7.64 10.88 42.70
CA GLU A 543 -8.77 10.18 43.33
C GLU A 543 -10.07 10.45 42.57
N GLY A 544 -10.85 9.40 42.26
CA GLY A 544 -12.14 9.54 41.58
C GLY A 544 -12.06 9.75 40.05
N ALA A 545 -10.99 9.33 39.40
CA ALA A 545 -10.74 9.53 37.96
C ALA A 545 -11.60 8.64 37.02
N THR A 546 -12.93 8.59 37.20
CA THR A 546 -13.97 7.79 36.46
C THR A 546 -13.59 7.39 35.04
N CYS A 547 -12.83 6.30 35.02
CA CYS A 547 -11.85 5.84 34.05
C CYS A 547 -11.56 6.80 32.87
N LEU A 548 -10.95 7.95 33.22
CA LEU A 548 -10.18 8.90 32.39
C LEU A 548 -10.78 9.44 31.06
N HIS A 549 -11.91 10.13 30.88
CA HIS A 549 -13.06 10.57 31.68
C HIS A 549 -14.22 10.71 30.65
N GLY A 550 -14.78 9.59 30.20
CA GLY A 550 -15.97 9.51 29.33
C GLY A 550 -17.30 9.55 30.12
N ALA A 551 -17.27 9.98 31.38
CA ALA A 551 -18.36 9.82 32.33
C ALA A 551 -19.43 10.92 32.27
N ALA A 552 -19.16 12.09 31.65
CA ALA A 552 -20.08 13.23 31.67
C ALA A 552 -21.43 12.99 30.97
N SER A 553 -21.64 11.81 30.36
CA SER A 553 -22.89 11.42 29.66
C SER A 553 -23.27 9.94 29.83
N ALA A 554 -22.57 9.18 30.67
CA ALA A 554 -22.80 7.74 30.81
C ALA A 554 -23.84 7.46 31.90
N ASP A 555 -25.00 6.91 31.53
CA ASP A 555 -26.06 6.54 32.46
C ASP A 555 -26.16 5.01 32.65
N GLY A 556 -26.71 4.59 33.79
CA GLY A 556 -27.06 3.20 34.08
C GLY A 556 -25.86 2.24 34.06
N ALA A 557 -25.95 1.17 33.28
CA ALA A 557 -24.95 0.09 33.24
C ALA A 557 -23.55 0.55 32.82
N HIS A 558 -23.44 1.60 31.99
CA HIS A 558 -22.14 2.14 31.57
C HIS A 558 -21.40 2.83 32.73
N ALA A 559 -22.13 3.57 33.57
CA ALA A 559 -21.56 4.18 34.78
C ALA A 559 -21.09 3.11 35.77
N GLY A 560 -21.89 2.05 35.97
CA GLY A 560 -21.53 0.92 36.81
C GLY A 560 -20.25 0.21 36.35
N ALA A 561 -20.09 0.00 35.03
CA ALA A 561 -18.89 -0.59 34.44
C ALA A 561 -17.64 0.29 34.65
N LEU A 562 -17.75 1.61 34.47
CA LEU A 562 -16.64 2.55 34.69
C LEU A 562 -16.19 2.60 36.16
N LEU A 563 -17.10 2.46 37.12
CA LEU A 563 -16.74 2.39 38.55
C LEU A 563 -15.90 1.15 38.90
N ARG A 564 -16.11 0.02 38.20
CA ARG A 564 -15.27 -1.18 38.37
C ARG A 564 -13.86 -0.95 37.84
N CYS A 565 -13.73 -0.23 36.73
CA CYS A 565 -12.45 0.22 36.18
C CYS A 565 -11.70 1.15 37.16
N ASP A 566 -12.40 2.08 37.81
CA ASP A 566 -11.82 2.92 38.86
C ASP A 566 -11.28 2.12 40.04
N GLY A 567 -12.01 1.09 40.48
CA GLY A 567 -11.55 0.21 41.54
C GLY A 567 -10.21 -0.48 41.19
N ALA A 568 -10.07 -0.94 39.95
CA ALA A 568 -8.83 -1.48 39.42
C ALA A 568 -7.71 -0.43 39.34
N LEU A 569 -8.00 0.77 38.85
CA LEU A 569 -7.03 1.87 38.78
C LEU A 569 -6.54 2.28 40.18
N ALA A 570 -7.44 2.36 41.16
CA ALA A 570 -7.09 2.68 42.54
C ALA A 570 -6.13 1.63 43.14
N ALA A 571 -6.36 0.35 42.87
CA ALA A 571 -5.46 -0.73 43.29
C ALA A 571 -4.07 -0.60 42.63
N LEU A 572 -4.01 -0.33 41.33
CA LEU A 572 -2.76 -0.11 40.59
C LEU A 572 -1.99 1.09 41.13
N ARG A 573 -2.68 2.20 41.38
CA ARG A 573 -2.10 3.41 41.97
C ARG A 573 -1.49 3.13 43.33
N GLY A 574 -2.19 2.39 44.20
CA GLY A 574 -1.65 1.95 45.48
C GLY A 574 -0.40 1.09 45.34
N ARG A 575 -0.36 0.23 44.32
CA ARG A 575 0.79 -0.65 44.02
C ARG A 575 2.00 0.10 43.46
N LEU A 576 1.78 1.08 42.59
CA LEU A 576 2.83 1.79 41.86
C LEU A 576 3.36 3.00 42.61
N GLY A 577 2.50 3.75 43.31
CA GLY A 577 2.87 4.98 44.01
C GLY A 577 3.67 5.93 43.11
N ALA A 578 4.88 6.31 43.56
CA ALA A 578 5.78 7.18 42.82
C ALA A 578 6.29 6.60 41.49
N ARG A 579 6.14 5.30 41.23
CA ARG A 579 6.55 4.64 39.98
C ARG A 579 5.50 4.71 38.87
N LEU A 580 4.33 5.30 39.13
CA LEU A 580 3.24 5.34 38.15
C LEU A 580 3.66 6.01 36.83
N GLU A 581 4.30 7.17 36.89
CA GLU A 581 4.76 7.88 35.69
C GLU A 581 5.78 7.06 34.90
N GLN A 582 6.73 6.41 35.57
CA GLN A 582 7.70 5.53 34.93
C GLN A 582 7.03 4.31 34.27
N ALA A 583 6.02 3.72 34.91
CA ALA A 583 5.26 2.60 34.35
C ALA A 583 4.46 3.02 33.12
N VAL A 584 3.82 4.19 33.15
CA VAL A 584 3.13 4.77 31.98
C VAL A 584 4.14 5.01 30.85
N LEU A 585 5.28 5.65 31.15
CA LEU A 585 6.33 5.91 30.17
C LEU A 585 6.79 4.62 29.49
N SER A 586 7.09 3.58 30.27
CA SER A 586 7.58 2.32 29.74
C SER A 586 6.54 1.60 28.87
N GLY A 587 5.26 1.64 29.27
CA GLY A 587 4.17 1.13 28.46
C GLY A 587 4.03 1.90 27.15
N THR A 588 3.91 3.23 27.20
CA THR A 588 3.81 4.08 26.01
C THR A 588 5.01 3.90 25.07
N GLU A 589 6.22 3.80 25.62
CA GLU A 589 7.42 3.55 24.83
C GLU A 589 7.35 2.19 24.11
N ARG A 590 6.93 1.13 24.79
CA ARG A 590 6.74 -0.19 24.18
C ARG A 590 5.68 -0.17 23.08
N HIS A 591 4.58 0.55 23.31
CA HIS A 591 3.47 0.72 22.38
C HIS A 591 3.94 1.41 21.09
N GLU A 592 4.56 2.59 21.21
CA GLU A 592 5.04 3.37 20.06
C GLU A 592 6.18 2.65 19.32
N LEU A 593 7.05 1.94 20.05
CA LEU A 593 8.07 1.10 19.46
C LEU A 593 7.46 -0.08 18.67
N GLN A 594 6.35 -0.66 19.13
CA GLN A 594 5.72 -1.78 18.43
C GLN A 594 5.21 -1.35 17.04
N HIS A 595 4.66 -0.14 16.90
CA HIS A 595 4.27 0.38 15.59
C HIS A 595 5.45 0.37 14.59
N GLN A 596 6.66 0.67 15.08
CA GLN A 596 7.88 0.62 14.27
C GLN A 596 8.34 -0.80 13.91
N VAL A 597 8.18 -1.74 14.85
CA VAL A 597 8.54 -3.16 14.70
C VAL A 597 7.60 -3.87 13.74
N ASP A 598 6.28 -3.65 13.88
CA ASP A 598 5.26 -4.27 13.04
C ASP A 598 5.42 -3.89 11.57
N GLY A 599 5.65 -2.59 11.33
CA GLY A 599 5.72 -2.03 10.00
C GLY A 599 4.45 -2.23 9.16
N PRO A 600 4.54 -1.96 7.85
CA PRO A 600 3.38 -1.94 6.97
C PRO A 600 2.92 -3.31 6.48
N ASP A 601 3.72 -4.36 6.70
CA ASP A 601 3.42 -5.72 6.25
C ASP A 601 2.86 -6.63 7.37
N LEU A 602 2.49 -6.05 8.53
CA LEU A 602 1.84 -6.78 9.63
C LEU A 602 0.63 -7.58 9.11
N PRO A 603 0.59 -8.92 9.30
CA PRO A 603 -0.55 -9.72 8.86
C PRO A 603 -1.86 -9.23 9.47
N LEU A 604 -2.91 -9.11 8.65
CA LEU A 604 -4.23 -8.72 9.12
C LEU A 604 -4.83 -9.83 9.99
N SER A 605 -5.14 -9.51 11.25
CA SER A 605 -5.84 -10.39 12.17
C SER A 605 -7.21 -10.77 11.59
N SER A 606 -7.53 -12.06 11.62
CA SER A 606 -8.86 -12.56 11.23
C SER A 606 -9.99 -11.92 12.04
N ALA A 607 -9.75 -11.58 13.32
CA ALA A 607 -10.72 -10.94 14.18
C ALA A 607 -10.96 -9.48 13.78
N VAL A 608 -9.92 -8.76 13.34
CA VAL A 608 -10.04 -7.41 12.77
C VAL A 608 -10.76 -7.46 11.42
N ALA A 609 -10.38 -8.39 10.55
CA ALA A 609 -11.03 -8.59 9.24
C ALA A 609 -12.52 -8.94 9.36
N GLU A 610 -12.91 -9.70 10.39
CA GLU A 610 -14.30 -9.99 10.70
C GLU A 610 -15.03 -8.75 11.23
N LEU A 611 -14.47 -8.08 12.24
CA LEU A 611 -15.11 -6.93 12.89
C LEU A 611 -15.27 -5.74 11.93
N LEU A 612 -14.31 -5.57 11.02
CA LEU A 612 -14.21 -4.45 10.09
C LEU A 612 -14.48 -4.84 8.64
N ALA A 613 -15.20 -5.95 8.44
CA ALA A 613 -15.68 -6.34 7.13
C ALA A 613 -16.46 -5.17 6.47
N GLY A 614 -16.01 -4.75 5.29
CA GLY A 614 -16.61 -3.63 4.54
C GLY A 614 -16.12 -2.23 4.91
N PHE A 615 -15.21 -2.09 5.89
CA PHE A 615 -14.45 -0.86 6.08
C PHE A 615 -13.25 -0.80 5.12
N THR A 616 -12.73 0.41 4.92
CA THR A 616 -11.51 0.62 4.12
C THR A 616 -10.33 -0.14 4.71
N ASP A 617 -9.44 -0.58 3.83
CA ASP A 617 -8.18 -1.24 4.16
C ASP A 617 -7.37 -0.45 5.19
N GLU A 618 -7.25 0.86 5.00
CA GLU A 618 -6.58 1.77 5.94
C GLU A 618 -7.17 1.70 7.37
N ALA A 619 -8.50 1.62 7.48
CA ALA A 619 -9.15 1.51 8.79
C ALA A 619 -8.94 0.12 9.43
N GLN A 620 -8.80 -0.92 8.62
CA GLN A 620 -8.47 -2.27 9.07
C GLN A 620 -7.02 -2.33 9.55
N ASP A 621 -6.07 -1.86 8.74
CA ASP A 621 -4.65 -1.84 9.05
C ASP A 621 -4.37 -0.99 10.29
N ARG A 622 -5.04 0.16 10.43
CA ARG A 622 -4.95 1.00 11.62
C ARG A 622 -5.38 0.25 12.88
N ALA A 623 -6.55 -0.39 12.87
CA ALA A 623 -7.01 -1.17 14.02
C ALA A 623 -6.13 -2.40 14.29
N ASN A 624 -5.57 -3.00 13.23
CA ASN A 624 -4.70 -4.17 13.34
C ASN A 624 -3.38 -3.84 14.05
N ARG A 625 -2.75 -2.71 13.71
CA ARG A 625 -1.52 -2.22 14.34
C ARG A 625 -1.74 -1.80 15.78
N GLU A 626 -2.83 -1.11 16.07
CA GLU A 626 -3.21 -0.78 17.45
C GLU A 626 -3.40 -2.05 18.30
N LEU A 627 -4.08 -3.07 17.76
CA LEU A 627 -4.23 -4.34 18.47
C LEU A 627 -2.87 -4.98 18.78
N SER A 628 -1.95 -4.97 17.82
CA SER A 628 -0.58 -5.44 18.02
C SER A 628 0.16 -4.63 19.09
N ALA A 629 0.15 -3.31 19.00
CA ALA A 629 0.82 -2.40 19.91
C ALA A 629 0.32 -2.52 21.36
N TYR A 630 -0.99 -2.61 21.59
CA TYR A 630 -1.52 -2.80 22.94
C TYR A 630 -1.25 -4.18 23.53
N LEU A 631 -1.25 -5.24 22.71
CA LEU A 631 -0.83 -6.57 23.18
C LEU A 631 0.65 -6.57 23.57
N ALA A 632 1.48 -5.86 22.81
CA ALA A 632 2.89 -5.68 23.09
C ALA A 632 3.15 -4.80 24.32
N GLU A 633 2.38 -3.73 24.51
CA GLU A 633 2.44 -2.86 25.69
C GLU A 633 2.28 -3.66 26.98
N MET A 634 1.35 -4.63 26.99
CA MET A 634 1.12 -5.50 28.15
C MET A 634 2.34 -6.38 28.49
N THR A 635 3.26 -6.66 27.56
CA THR A 635 4.43 -7.53 27.84
C THR A 635 5.58 -6.81 28.51
N THR A 636 5.49 -5.49 28.63
CA THR A 636 6.50 -4.63 29.27
C THR A 636 6.83 -5.11 30.69
N ARG A 637 8.13 -5.18 31.01
CA ARG A 637 8.60 -5.63 32.33
C ARG A 637 8.47 -4.56 33.41
N ASP A 638 8.67 -3.30 33.04
CA ASP A 638 8.68 -2.17 33.99
C ASP A 638 7.29 -1.58 34.25
N ALA A 639 6.25 -2.12 33.62
CA ALA A 639 4.86 -1.72 33.80
C ALA A 639 3.97 -2.94 34.12
N PRO A 640 2.94 -2.80 35.00
CA PRO A 640 1.91 -3.80 35.17
C PRO A 640 1.05 -3.92 33.90
N PRO A 641 0.79 -5.11 33.35
CA PRO A 641 -0.09 -5.28 32.18
C PRO A 641 -1.52 -4.77 32.42
N GLN A 642 -1.97 -4.76 33.68
CA GLN A 642 -3.29 -4.25 34.06
C GLN A 642 -3.43 -2.75 33.79
N LEU A 643 -2.33 -1.99 33.72
CA LEU A 643 -2.36 -0.56 33.40
C LEU A 643 -2.89 -0.33 31.98
N THR A 644 -2.46 -1.15 31.01
CA THR A 644 -2.97 -1.12 29.63
C THR A 644 -4.45 -1.51 29.56
N LEU A 645 -4.89 -2.49 30.35
CA LEU A 645 -6.32 -2.84 30.43
C LEU A 645 -7.17 -1.68 30.95
N VAL A 646 -6.71 -1.01 32.01
CA VAL A 646 -7.37 0.18 32.57
C VAL A 646 -7.39 1.32 31.56
N HIS A 647 -6.32 1.49 30.77
CA HIS A 647 -6.26 2.46 29.68
C HIS A 647 -7.29 2.15 28.57
N LEU A 648 -7.41 0.89 28.16
CA LEU A 648 -8.27 0.46 27.05
C LEU A 648 -9.76 0.41 27.40
N PHE A 649 -10.09 0.07 28.64
CA PHE A 649 -11.45 -0.19 29.09
C PHE A 649 -12.48 0.88 28.69
N PRO A 650 -12.22 2.20 28.86
CA PRO A 650 -13.18 3.25 28.54
C PRO A 650 -13.52 3.29 27.04
N PHE A 651 -12.56 2.99 26.17
CA PHE A 651 -12.78 3.02 24.72
C PHE A 651 -13.78 1.96 24.27
N GLY A 652 -13.78 0.76 24.88
CA GLY A 652 -14.73 -0.29 24.56
C GLY A 652 -16.19 0.10 24.83
N LEU A 653 -16.41 0.91 25.87
CA LEU A 653 -17.71 1.42 26.30
C LEU A 653 -18.12 2.72 25.58
N ALA A 654 -17.26 3.33 24.76
CA ALA A 654 -17.55 4.61 24.11
C ALA A 654 -18.71 4.50 23.10
N ALA A 655 -19.66 5.44 23.16
CA ALA A 655 -20.82 5.48 22.25
C ALA A 655 -20.43 5.78 20.78
N ARG A 656 -19.33 6.51 20.56
CA ARG A 656 -18.81 6.81 19.22
C ARG A 656 -17.81 5.73 18.80
N GLY A 657 -17.94 5.25 17.56
CA GLY A 657 -17.00 4.30 16.97
C GLY A 657 -15.60 4.91 16.75
N GLY A 658 -14.59 4.06 16.62
CA GLY A 658 -13.21 4.45 16.37
C GLY A 658 -12.29 3.21 16.42
N PRO A 659 -11.06 3.29 15.89
CA PRO A 659 -10.09 2.20 15.96
C PRO A 659 -9.83 1.75 17.40
N GLU A 660 -9.69 2.67 18.34
CA GLU A 660 -9.39 2.42 19.76
C GLU A 660 -10.52 1.61 20.43
N ARG A 661 -11.78 1.95 20.14
CA ARG A 661 -12.94 1.17 20.63
C ARG A 661 -12.90 -0.27 20.15
N ARG A 662 -12.61 -0.48 18.86
CA ARG A 662 -12.58 -1.82 18.25
C ARG A 662 -11.46 -2.65 18.84
N VAL A 663 -10.30 -2.02 19.03
CA VAL A 663 -9.12 -2.65 19.61
C VAL A 663 -9.34 -3.02 21.07
N ALA A 664 -9.94 -2.13 21.87
CA ALA A 664 -10.29 -2.43 23.26
C ALA A 664 -11.19 -3.66 23.39
N VAL A 665 -12.23 -3.77 22.55
CA VAL A 665 -13.12 -4.94 22.51
C VAL A 665 -12.36 -6.19 22.08
N LEU A 666 -11.61 -6.14 20.98
CA LEU A 666 -10.87 -7.29 20.47
C LEU A 666 -9.80 -7.80 21.45
N ALA A 667 -9.06 -6.89 22.06
CA ALA A 667 -8.06 -7.23 23.07
C ALA A 667 -8.72 -7.98 24.23
N LEU A 668 -9.83 -7.46 24.76
CA LEU A 668 -10.52 -8.09 25.90
C LEU A 668 -11.19 -9.42 25.52
N GLU A 669 -11.82 -9.53 24.36
CA GLU A 669 -12.39 -10.80 23.86
C GLU A 669 -11.30 -11.87 23.71
N THR A 670 -10.12 -11.48 23.22
CA THR A 670 -9.01 -12.40 23.02
C THR A 670 -8.42 -12.87 24.36
N LEU A 671 -8.19 -11.95 25.29
CA LEU A 671 -7.60 -12.28 26.60
C LEU A 671 -8.55 -13.11 27.48
N SER A 672 -9.85 -12.83 27.39
CA SER A 672 -10.89 -13.54 28.14
C SER A 672 -11.39 -14.82 27.46
N GLY A 673 -11.20 -14.97 26.15
CA GLY A 673 -11.80 -16.04 25.36
C GLY A 673 -13.33 -15.94 25.25
N LYS A 674 -13.93 -14.82 25.66
CA LYS A 674 -15.38 -14.60 25.64
C LYS A 674 -15.74 -13.70 24.47
N LYS A 675 -16.87 -14.01 23.80
CA LYS A 675 -17.46 -13.12 22.81
C LYS A 675 -18.31 -12.08 23.55
N LEU A 676 -17.89 -10.82 23.51
CA LEU A 676 -18.47 -9.68 24.23
C LEU A 676 -19.35 -8.82 23.31
N ARG A 677 -19.20 -8.97 22.00
CA ARG A 677 -19.95 -8.22 20.99
C ARG A 677 -21.21 -8.94 20.50
N SER A 678 -22.27 -8.16 20.29
CA SER A 678 -23.43 -8.50 19.47
C SER A 678 -23.33 -7.75 18.14
N GLY A 679 -23.13 -8.49 17.04
CA GLY A 679 -22.87 -7.88 15.72
C GLY A 679 -21.55 -7.10 15.68
N ALA A 680 -21.53 -5.99 14.92
CA ALA A 680 -20.31 -5.19 14.67
C ALA A 680 -20.13 -3.99 15.62
N ARG A 681 -21.11 -3.69 16.49
CA ARG A 681 -21.13 -2.41 17.24
C ARG A 681 -21.65 -2.47 18.66
N GLU A 682 -22.41 -3.48 19.06
CA GLU A 682 -23.02 -3.48 20.41
C GLU A 682 -22.20 -4.36 21.35
N VAL A 683 -21.96 -3.83 22.54
CA VAL A 683 -21.27 -4.51 23.64
C VAL A 683 -22.15 -4.34 24.86
N ASP A 684 -22.46 -5.44 25.55
CA ASP A 684 -23.14 -5.38 26.83
C ASP A 684 -22.16 -4.86 27.91
N PRO A 685 -22.42 -3.69 28.54
CA PRO A 685 -21.50 -3.11 29.51
C PRO A 685 -21.21 -4.03 30.70
N GLU A 686 -22.18 -4.83 31.12
CA GLU A 686 -22.01 -5.72 32.28
C GLU A 686 -21.13 -6.92 31.94
N ALA A 687 -21.39 -7.60 30.81
CA ALA A 687 -20.53 -8.68 30.32
C ALA A 687 -19.09 -8.19 30.05
N TYR A 688 -18.95 -6.98 29.50
CA TYR A 688 -17.65 -6.35 29.26
C TYR A 688 -16.90 -6.07 30.57
N ALA A 689 -17.58 -5.48 31.56
CA ALA A 689 -17.01 -5.23 32.88
C ALA A 689 -16.61 -6.51 33.61
N ALA A 690 -17.44 -7.56 33.55
CA ALA A 690 -17.13 -8.84 34.17
C ALA A 690 -15.90 -9.52 33.53
N ALA A 691 -15.76 -9.45 32.20
CA ALA A 691 -14.57 -9.95 31.51
C ALA A 691 -13.32 -9.16 31.90
N PHE A 692 -13.42 -7.83 31.98
CA PHE A 692 -12.34 -6.96 32.43
C PHE A 692 -11.88 -7.28 33.85
N GLU A 693 -12.79 -7.41 34.81
CA GLU A 693 -12.44 -7.74 36.19
C GLU A 693 -11.72 -9.09 36.30
N GLU A 694 -12.12 -10.08 35.50
CA GLU A 694 -11.43 -11.36 35.44
C GLU A 694 -9.98 -11.18 34.99
N GLN A 695 -9.73 -10.36 33.97
CA GLN A 695 -8.38 -10.14 33.45
C GLN A 695 -7.52 -9.33 34.41
N VAL A 696 -8.05 -8.27 35.03
CA VAL A 696 -7.28 -7.41 35.93
C VAL A 696 -6.92 -8.11 37.25
N ARG A 697 -7.68 -9.13 37.66
CA ARG A 697 -7.33 -9.98 38.82
C ARG A 697 -6.22 -10.99 38.55
N ARG A 698 -5.84 -11.23 37.29
CA ARG A 698 -4.74 -12.15 36.96
C ARG A 698 -3.41 -11.59 37.45
N GLY A 699 -2.49 -12.50 37.79
CA GLY A 699 -1.11 -12.13 38.09
C GLY A 699 -0.43 -11.53 36.85
N ASP A 700 0.57 -10.66 37.07
CA ASP A 700 1.24 -9.96 35.97
C ASP A 700 1.81 -10.94 34.93
N ASP A 701 2.49 -12.00 35.35
CA ASP A 701 3.10 -12.97 34.43
C ASP A 701 2.06 -13.76 33.65
N GLU A 702 0.96 -14.14 34.31
CA GLU A 702 -0.16 -14.83 33.66
C GLU A 702 -0.79 -13.95 32.56
N LEU A 703 -0.97 -12.66 32.84
CA LEU A 703 -1.54 -11.72 31.89
C LEU A 703 -0.58 -11.38 30.74
N ARG A 704 0.73 -11.27 31.01
CA ARG A 704 1.77 -11.14 29.96
C ARG A 704 1.78 -12.34 29.03
N ASP A 705 1.72 -13.55 29.58
CA ASP A 705 1.68 -14.77 28.77
C ASP A 705 0.37 -14.90 27.99
N ALA A 706 -0.75 -14.44 28.55
CA ALA A 706 -2.00 -14.32 27.81
C ALA A 706 -1.88 -13.35 26.63
N ALA A 707 -1.24 -12.19 26.82
CA ALA A 707 -0.99 -11.23 25.75
C ALA A 707 -0.08 -11.80 24.64
N ARG A 708 0.99 -12.52 24.99
CA ARG A 708 1.85 -13.21 23.99
C ARG A 708 1.09 -14.27 23.19
N ARG A 709 0.25 -15.07 23.87
CA ARG A 709 -0.61 -16.07 23.18
C ARG A 709 -1.64 -15.40 22.28
N ALA A 710 -2.24 -14.29 22.73
CA ALA A 710 -3.17 -13.49 21.96
C ALA A 710 -2.49 -12.93 20.70
N TYR A 711 -1.29 -12.37 20.84
CA TYR A 711 -0.48 -11.88 19.71
C TYR A 711 -0.25 -13.00 18.70
N ARG A 712 0.25 -14.15 19.15
CA ARG A 712 0.50 -15.31 18.28
C ARG A 712 -0.75 -15.81 17.57
N ALA A 713 -1.90 -15.82 18.25
CA ALA A 713 -3.17 -16.23 17.66
C ALA A 713 -3.64 -15.27 16.55
N HIS A 714 -3.39 -13.97 16.69
CA HIS A 714 -3.79 -12.96 15.71
C HIS A 714 -2.84 -12.86 14.53
N PHE A 715 -1.52 -12.92 14.78
CA PHE A 715 -0.50 -12.58 13.79
C PHE A 715 0.31 -13.79 13.31
N GLY A 716 0.15 -14.96 13.92
CA GLY A 716 0.82 -16.20 13.51
C GLY A 716 2.32 -16.25 13.83
N ALA A 717 2.85 -15.25 14.53
CA ALA A 717 4.26 -15.12 14.92
C ALA A 717 4.39 -14.92 16.44
N ASP A 718 5.56 -15.25 16.98
CA ASP A 718 5.87 -14.90 18.37
C ASP A 718 6.13 -13.39 18.47
N LEU A 719 5.69 -12.78 19.57
CA LEU A 719 5.97 -11.38 19.85
C LEU A 719 7.44 -11.24 20.23
N GLU A 720 8.20 -10.48 19.43
CA GLU A 720 9.59 -10.19 19.74
C GLU A 720 9.69 -9.14 20.86
N GLU A 721 10.54 -9.41 21.84
CA GLU A 721 10.73 -8.52 22.98
C GLU A 721 11.94 -7.60 22.73
N PRO A 722 11.75 -6.27 22.80
CA PRO A 722 12.84 -5.32 22.59
C PRO A 722 13.85 -5.38 23.74
N VAL A 723 15.14 -5.37 23.38
CA VAL A 723 16.26 -5.26 24.32
C VAL A 723 16.85 -3.87 24.19
N ARG A 724 16.81 -3.10 25.29
CA ARG A 724 17.41 -1.76 25.34
C ARG A 724 18.94 -1.85 25.20
N GLU A 725 19.52 -1.05 24.30
CA GLU A 725 20.96 -0.99 24.04
C GLU A 725 21.71 -0.01 24.97
#